data_AF-A0A0D2VGU2-F1
#
_entry.id   AF-A0A0D2VGU2-F1
#
_cell.length_a   1.000
_cell.length_b   1.000
_cell.length_c   1.000
_cell.angle_alpha   90.00
_cell.angle_beta   90.00
_cell.angle_gamma   90.00
#
_symmetry.space_group_name_H-M   'P 1'
#
loop_
_entity.id
_entity.type
_entity.pdbx_description
1 polymer ?
#
loop_
_entity_poly.entity_id
_entity_poly.type
_entity_poly.pdbx_seq_one_letter_code
_entity_poly.pdbx_strand_id
1 'polypeptide(L)'
;MTTDTVRPGNRSAGAALLAKRLLALVGSTQGKIATAGVVAAVVAAVVKKRRERAKAHRALMASLSEDEKKALSLRRKNRVAVNSEFFRRLQYLLRIVLPGWRSKEAMLLLLHSSFLVVRTFLSLYVASLDGAIVKSIVEREGRQFLWELTKWIGIAIPATYINSMIRFLESKLALAFRSRLVEHVYRVYMNNETYYRIGNLDGRIANADQCMTEDVSRFCNHLAHLYSHLSKPFLDVLLMTGQLLRLGVQTAGAKSTFGPIGIAAIAVGCTAQILQLTSPPFGKLVADQASRDGHLRYVHSRLITHAEEIAFYGGDKIEMGYLAKAYQALVSQINLIYRERILYVMLEQFLMKYVWSASGMCMIAIPALASKAMLEQQAAAAAAAGAGGAAAAAASKPSSVQGFGETAGERTEKFMTARSLLSTAADAVERIMSSYKEVTELAGYTARVHEMVSVFKDVESGHFERKSLDVEHADPILQGTGTVIESHDDLVKLDNIPVVTPNGDVLVRSLSFEIRPHMHLLITGPNGCGKSSTFRLLGGLWPIYGGTLTRPKRSNMFYIPQRPYLSLGNLREQVIYPDTVEDMRAKGRTDEFLEGVLNVVNLGYVVKREGGWDAINDWHDVLSGGEKQRIGMARLFYHKPSYALLDECTSAVSIDVEGQMYQHAKDIGITLLTVTHRPSLWKFHTHLLQFDGEGGYKFSELDATARFSLKEEKSQLEAQLSGIPKAQSRLRELCQLLGEDSVLLEGGGARPHSSAAVVSSIPSSAADDEVDATGHSESTEATTKNGKQKSGRSRADASRIVLDVSLPIAPGVTPVWPGDPVVEISQQVAIRDGHTYNLSKLSMSTHCGTHIDPPLHLFDGKTAVHDIAPSVLVGPVLVVSLESPTQSSEISADELRAAVARLGCSDLKGSRLFIKTRNSETWTDMAQKLKSSGLLQTDATAPPPPPPATFVALSSGAAQWIASAGVVLLGVDGLSVDPPELEALPAHKILLSSGVVVIESLSLGAVTEGWWECAALCLNLVGADGAPARVVLWK
;
A
#
# COMPACT_ATOMS: atom_id res chain seq x y z
N MET A 1 18.26 -35.30 -30.44
CA MET A 1 17.66 -36.48 -31.10
C MET A 1 16.68 -37.15 -30.15
N THR A 2 15.71 -37.90 -30.71
CA THR A 2 14.85 -38.91 -30.04
C THR A 2 14.26 -38.57 -28.67
N THR A 3 12.95 -38.29 -28.67
CA THR A 3 12.11 -38.24 -27.47
C THR A 3 12.03 -39.58 -26.76
N ASP A 4 12.20 -39.61 -25.43
CA ASP A 4 11.88 -40.78 -24.62
C ASP A 4 10.75 -40.48 -23.62
N THR A 5 9.57 -41.02 -23.91
CA THR A 5 8.33 -40.72 -23.17
C THR A 5 8.18 -41.64 -21.96
N VAL A 6 8.78 -41.26 -20.84
CA VAL A 6 8.68 -41.99 -19.57
C VAL A 6 7.21 -42.02 -19.08
N ARG A 7 6.49 -43.07 -19.45
CA ARG A 7 5.14 -43.39 -18.97
C ARG A 7 5.14 -43.39 -17.42
N PRO A 8 4.05 -42.98 -16.75
CA PRO A 8 3.94 -43.00 -15.28
C PRO A 8 3.75 -44.43 -14.75
N GLY A 9 4.74 -45.29 -14.97
CA GLY A 9 4.73 -46.71 -14.66
C GLY A 9 4.87 -47.01 -13.18
N ASN A 10 3.88 -47.72 -12.65
CA ASN A 10 3.99 -48.73 -11.60
C ASN A 10 4.68 -48.42 -10.24
N ARG A 11 4.93 -47.15 -9.88
CA ARG A 11 5.42 -46.78 -8.52
C ARG A 11 4.53 -47.31 -7.38
N SER A 12 3.25 -47.60 -7.64
CA SER A 12 2.34 -48.24 -6.68
C SER A 12 2.57 -49.74 -6.46
N ALA A 13 3.12 -50.48 -7.42
CA ALA A 13 3.45 -51.90 -7.22
C ALA A 13 4.65 -52.06 -6.30
N GLY A 14 5.68 -51.21 -6.43
CA GLY A 14 6.83 -51.18 -5.53
C GLY A 14 6.41 -51.01 -4.06
N ALA A 15 5.49 -50.08 -3.77
CA ALA A 15 4.96 -49.87 -2.42
C ALA A 15 4.19 -51.08 -1.87
N ALA A 16 3.38 -51.76 -2.70
CA ALA A 16 2.66 -52.97 -2.30
C ALA A 16 3.61 -54.16 -2.05
N LEU A 17 4.69 -54.26 -2.85
CA LEU A 17 5.75 -55.26 -2.66
C LEU A 17 6.55 -55.00 -1.37
N LEU A 18 6.84 -53.73 -1.07
CA LEU A 18 7.50 -53.30 0.18
C LEU A 18 6.63 -53.61 1.41
N ALA A 19 5.33 -53.35 1.34
CA ALA A 19 4.38 -53.71 2.40
C ALA A 19 4.34 -55.23 2.64
N LYS A 20 4.30 -56.05 1.57
CA LYS A 20 4.39 -57.52 1.68
C LYS A 20 5.74 -57.99 2.27
N ARG A 21 6.87 -57.38 1.89
CA ARG A 21 8.20 -57.72 2.44
C ARG A 21 8.35 -57.31 3.91
N LEU A 22 7.80 -56.16 4.31
CA LEU A 22 7.76 -55.73 5.72
C LEU A 22 6.88 -56.67 6.57
N LEU A 23 5.72 -57.09 6.06
CA LEU A 23 4.90 -58.10 6.73
C LEU A 23 5.61 -59.46 6.87
N ALA A 24 6.32 -59.91 5.83
CA ALA A 24 7.09 -61.16 5.88
C ALA A 24 8.24 -61.10 6.91
N LEU A 25 8.87 -59.94 7.10
CA LEU A 25 9.93 -59.72 8.11
C LEU A 25 9.44 -59.71 9.56
N VAL A 26 8.12 -59.66 9.80
CA VAL A 26 7.51 -59.66 11.15
C VAL A 26 7.13 -61.09 11.61
N GLY A 27 7.37 -62.10 10.77
CA GLY A 27 7.00 -63.51 11.01
C GLY A 27 7.74 -64.28 12.12
N SER A 28 8.21 -63.65 13.21
CA SER A 28 8.63 -64.37 14.42
C SER A 28 8.57 -63.53 15.71
N THR A 29 8.26 -64.20 16.82
CA THR A 29 8.13 -63.68 18.21
C THR A 29 6.99 -62.68 18.46
N GLN A 30 6.01 -63.07 19.30
CA GLN A 30 4.73 -62.38 19.52
C GLN A 30 4.82 -60.99 20.20
N GLY A 31 5.98 -60.57 20.69
CA GLY A 31 6.14 -59.33 21.47
C GLY A 31 6.23 -58.02 20.68
N LYS A 32 6.16 -58.04 19.33
CA LYS A 32 6.51 -56.88 18.47
C LYS A 32 5.33 -56.22 17.75
N ILE A 33 4.09 -56.56 18.11
CA ILE A 33 2.90 -56.30 17.30
C ILE A 33 2.44 -54.82 17.35
N ALA A 34 2.54 -54.16 18.50
CA ALA A 34 1.95 -52.83 18.70
C ALA A 34 2.61 -51.71 17.86
N THR A 35 3.94 -51.55 17.96
CA THR A 35 4.66 -50.43 17.31
C THR A 35 4.78 -50.59 15.79
N ALA A 36 5.00 -51.82 15.30
CA ALA A 36 5.03 -52.09 13.86
C ALA A 36 3.66 -51.87 13.19
N GLY A 37 2.57 -52.24 13.89
CA GLY A 37 1.20 -52.03 13.41
C GLY A 37 0.86 -50.55 13.19
N VAL A 38 1.27 -49.67 14.12
CA VAL A 38 1.03 -48.22 14.00
C VAL A 38 1.76 -47.63 12.78
N VAL A 39 3.04 -47.97 12.55
CA VAL A 39 3.79 -47.47 11.37
C VAL A 39 3.16 -47.95 10.07
N ALA A 40 2.77 -49.23 9.99
CA ALA A 40 2.09 -49.79 8.82
C ALA A 40 0.73 -49.11 8.57
N ALA A 41 -0.06 -48.86 9.62
CA ALA A 41 -1.35 -48.17 9.53
C ALA A 41 -1.21 -46.71 9.08
N VAL A 42 -0.25 -45.96 9.61
CA VAL A 42 0.03 -44.57 9.22
C VAL A 42 0.47 -44.49 7.76
N VAL A 43 1.40 -45.36 7.32
CA VAL A 43 1.82 -45.41 5.91
C VAL A 43 0.65 -45.79 5.00
N ALA A 44 -0.16 -46.77 5.37
CA ALA A 44 -1.36 -47.16 4.61
C ALA A 44 -2.40 -46.02 4.51
N ALA A 45 -2.64 -45.29 5.61
CA ALA A 45 -3.56 -44.16 5.63
C ALA A 45 -3.07 -42.99 4.74
N VAL A 46 -1.76 -42.65 4.80
CA VAL A 46 -1.16 -41.63 3.93
C VAL A 46 -1.22 -42.04 2.46
N VAL A 47 -0.96 -43.31 2.13
CA VAL A 47 -1.08 -43.84 0.76
C VAL A 47 -2.53 -43.85 0.27
N LYS A 48 -3.51 -44.17 1.13
CA LYS A 48 -4.94 -44.08 0.81
C LYS A 48 -5.36 -42.63 0.52
N LYS A 49 -5.06 -41.69 1.42
CA LYS A 49 -5.34 -40.25 1.25
C LYS A 49 -4.67 -39.66 -0.01
N ARG A 50 -3.47 -40.14 -0.37
CA ARG A 50 -2.79 -39.79 -1.63
C ARG A 50 -3.50 -40.35 -2.86
N ARG A 51 -3.99 -41.60 -2.84
CA ARG A 51 -4.79 -42.19 -3.94
C ARG A 51 -6.11 -41.45 -4.15
N GLU A 52 -6.79 -41.06 -3.07
CA GLU A 52 -8.05 -40.30 -3.12
C GLU A 52 -7.84 -38.91 -3.72
N ARG A 53 -6.81 -38.17 -3.26
CA ARG A 53 -6.43 -36.88 -3.87
C ARG A 53 -6.00 -37.02 -5.34
N ALA A 54 -5.32 -38.11 -5.71
CA ALA A 54 -4.96 -38.37 -7.09
C ALA A 54 -6.17 -38.68 -7.99
N LYS A 55 -7.22 -39.32 -7.45
CA LYS A 55 -8.52 -39.45 -8.14
C LYS A 55 -9.20 -38.09 -8.29
N ALA A 56 -9.34 -37.32 -7.21
CA ALA A 56 -10.00 -36.01 -7.23
C ALA A 56 -9.31 -35.02 -8.20
N HIS A 57 -7.98 -34.96 -8.19
CA HIS A 57 -7.21 -34.14 -9.13
C HIS A 57 -7.34 -34.63 -10.59
N ARG A 58 -7.55 -35.92 -10.84
CA ARG A 58 -7.83 -36.42 -12.20
C ARG A 58 -9.24 -36.06 -12.66
N ALA A 59 -10.25 -36.14 -11.78
CA ALA A 59 -11.60 -35.69 -12.09
C ALA A 59 -11.63 -34.19 -12.42
N LEU A 60 -11.00 -33.35 -11.58
CA LEU A 60 -10.86 -31.91 -11.83
C LEU A 60 -10.12 -31.61 -13.14
N MET A 61 -9.04 -32.34 -13.47
CA MET A 61 -8.32 -32.16 -14.74
C MET A 61 -9.10 -32.66 -15.96
N ALA A 62 -10.14 -33.48 -15.78
CA ALA A 62 -11.02 -33.92 -16.84
C ALA A 62 -12.20 -32.95 -17.07
N SER A 63 -12.58 -32.15 -16.08
CA SER A 63 -13.69 -31.18 -16.15
C SER A 63 -13.30 -29.77 -16.61
N LEU A 64 -12.03 -29.54 -16.94
CA LEU A 64 -11.50 -28.24 -17.38
C LEU A 64 -11.36 -28.19 -18.92
N SER A 65 -11.48 -27.00 -19.51
CA SER A 65 -11.25 -26.78 -20.95
C SER A 65 -9.79 -26.99 -21.35
N GLU A 66 -9.49 -27.11 -22.65
CA GLU A 66 -8.09 -27.23 -23.11
C GLU A 66 -7.28 -25.94 -22.89
N ASP A 67 -7.91 -24.76 -22.91
CA ASP A 67 -7.22 -23.50 -22.61
C ASP A 67 -7.03 -23.30 -21.10
N GLU A 68 -7.94 -23.76 -20.25
CA GLU A 68 -7.70 -23.88 -18.80
C GLU A 68 -6.56 -24.86 -18.50
N LYS A 69 -6.50 -26.00 -19.20
CA LYS A 69 -5.39 -26.96 -19.11
C LYS A 69 -4.07 -26.35 -19.60
N LYS A 70 -4.05 -25.60 -20.72
CA LYS A 70 -2.88 -24.81 -21.15
C LYS A 70 -2.45 -23.84 -20.07
N ALA A 71 -3.35 -23.00 -19.55
CA ALA A 71 -3.06 -22.01 -18.52
C ALA A 71 -2.54 -22.64 -17.22
N LEU A 72 -3.11 -23.78 -16.79
CA LEU A 72 -2.62 -24.57 -15.66
C LEU A 72 -1.27 -25.26 -15.93
N SER A 73 -0.97 -25.61 -17.18
CA SER A 73 0.34 -26.13 -17.59
C SER A 73 1.42 -25.04 -17.60
N LEU A 74 1.09 -23.83 -18.05
CA LEU A 74 1.95 -22.63 -17.99
C LEU A 74 2.23 -22.23 -16.54
N ARG A 75 1.18 -22.10 -15.71
CA ARG A 75 1.30 -21.93 -14.24
C ARG A 75 2.06 -23.08 -13.55
N ARG A 76 2.24 -24.23 -14.19
CA ARG A 76 3.02 -25.36 -13.69
C ARG A 76 4.47 -25.38 -14.19
N LYS A 77 4.76 -24.88 -15.39
CA LYS A 77 6.13 -24.61 -15.88
C LYS A 77 6.78 -23.53 -15.01
N ASN A 78 6.08 -22.43 -14.74
CA ASN A 78 6.60 -21.30 -13.97
C ASN A 78 6.61 -21.54 -12.44
N ARG A 79 6.60 -22.80 -11.97
CA ARG A 79 6.73 -23.10 -10.53
C ARG A 79 8.19 -23.17 -10.12
N VAL A 80 8.57 -22.23 -9.26
CA VAL A 80 9.84 -22.25 -8.54
C VAL A 80 9.95 -23.54 -7.72
N ALA A 81 11.03 -24.27 -7.95
CA ALA A 81 11.40 -25.51 -7.26
C ALA A 81 12.92 -25.69 -7.29
N VAL A 82 13.44 -26.61 -6.47
CA VAL A 82 14.87 -26.92 -6.34
C VAL A 82 15.34 -27.75 -7.54
N ASN A 83 15.40 -27.10 -8.71
CA ASN A 83 15.78 -27.67 -10.01
C ASN A 83 17.21 -27.26 -10.40
N SER A 84 17.74 -27.81 -11.50
CA SER A 84 19.02 -27.37 -12.09
C SER A 84 19.06 -25.86 -12.39
N GLU A 85 17.92 -25.28 -12.76
CA GLU A 85 17.78 -23.84 -12.97
C GLU A 85 17.93 -23.02 -11.68
N PHE A 86 17.43 -23.50 -10.53
CA PHE A 86 17.64 -22.84 -9.24
C PHE A 86 19.14 -22.73 -8.92
N PHE A 87 19.91 -23.79 -9.15
CA PHE A 87 21.37 -23.75 -8.96
C PHE A 87 22.06 -22.78 -9.92
N ARG A 88 21.60 -22.67 -11.17
CA ARG A 88 22.10 -21.65 -12.12
C ARG A 88 21.79 -20.23 -11.64
N ARG A 89 20.54 -19.95 -11.25
CA ARG A 89 20.11 -18.64 -10.73
C ARG A 89 20.87 -18.28 -9.44
N LEU A 90 21.06 -19.25 -8.54
CA LEU A 90 21.83 -19.10 -7.30
C LEU A 90 23.31 -18.83 -7.59
N GLN A 91 23.94 -19.55 -8.52
CA GLN A 91 25.34 -19.34 -8.89
C GLN A 91 25.59 -17.94 -9.47
N TYR A 92 24.63 -17.40 -10.23
CA TYR A 92 24.68 -16.01 -10.72
C TYR A 92 24.65 -15.00 -9.56
N LEU A 93 23.68 -15.11 -8.65
CA LEU A 93 23.61 -14.23 -7.47
C LEU A 93 24.84 -14.39 -6.55
N LEU A 94 25.35 -15.62 -6.38
CA LEU A 94 26.57 -15.88 -5.61
C LEU A 94 27.81 -15.20 -6.20
N ARG A 95 27.92 -15.02 -7.52
CA ARG A 95 29.04 -14.25 -8.13
C ARG A 95 28.95 -12.75 -7.83
N ILE A 96 27.75 -12.21 -7.62
CA ILE A 96 27.55 -10.81 -7.20
C ILE A 96 27.92 -10.65 -5.72
N VAL A 97 27.44 -11.59 -4.89
CA VAL A 97 27.59 -11.59 -3.42
C VAL A 97 29.00 -11.99 -2.95
N LEU A 98 29.65 -12.93 -3.63
CA LEU A 98 31.01 -13.42 -3.41
C LEU A 98 31.81 -13.27 -4.72
N PRO A 99 32.46 -12.11 -4.97
CA PRO A 99 33.16 -11.84 -6.22
C PRO A 99 34.46 -12.66 -6.35
N GLY A 100 35.00 -13.13 -5.22
CA GLY A 100 36.22 -13.92 -5.18
C GLY A 100 36.82 -14.02 -3.78
N TRP A 101 37.71 -15.00 -3.62
CA TRP A 101 38.46 -15.37 -2.42
C TRP A 101 39.15 -14.24 -1.61
N ARG A 102 39.46 -13.08 -2.21
CA ARG A 102 40.06 -11.93 -1.50
C ARG A 102 39.03 -10.90 -0.99
N SER A 103 37.73 -11.17 -1.09
CA SER A 103 36.68 -10.23 -0.67
C SER A 103 36.44 -10.28 0.85
N LYS A 104 35.86 -9.20 1.41
CA LYS A 104 35.54 -9.10 2.85
C LYS A 104 34.53 -10.18 3.26
N GLU A 105 33.60 -10.46 2.37
CA GLU A 105 32.54 -11.47 2.48
C GLU A 105 33.13 -12.90 2.46
N ALA A 106 34.13 -13.16 1.61
CA ALA A 106 34.86 -14.43 1.59
C ALA A 106 35.70 -14.65 2.87
N MET A 107 36.33 -13.59 3.39
CA MET A 107 37.05 -13.66 4.67
C MET A 107 36.10 -13.93 5.85
N LEU A 108 34.93 -13.30 5.90
CA LEU A 108 33.90 -13.58 6.90
C LEU A 108 33.37 -15.03 6.79
N LEU A 109 33.19 -15.53 5.57
CA LEU A 109 32.77 -16.93 5.34
C LEU A 109 33.83 -17.94 5.83
N LEU A 110 35.12 -17.67 5.58
CA LEU A 110 36.23 -18.50 6.08
C LEU A 110 36.32 -18.48 7.61
N LEU A 111 36.14 -17.31 8.23
CA LEU A 111 36.13 -17.17 9.69
C LEU A 111 34.91 -17.88 10.33
N HIS A 112 33.74 -17.77 9.72
CA HIS A 112 32.56 -18.54 10.15
C HIS A 112 32.82 -20.05 10.05
N SER A 113 33.41 -20.49 8.93
CA SER A 113 33.75 -21.90 8.69
C SER A 113 34.70 -22.47 9.75
N SER A 114 35.75 -21.73 10.14
CA SER A 114 36.67 -22.21 11.18
C SER A 114 36.00 -22.31 12.56
N PHE A 115 35.10 -21.38 12.91
CA PHE A 115 34.30 -21.49 14.14
C PHE A 115 33.31 -22.66 14.12
N LEU A 116 32.69 -22.99 12.98
CA LEU A 116 31.89 -24.22 12.83
C LEU A 116 32.75 -25.48 13.06
N VAL A 117 33.95 -25.55 12.47
CA VAL A 117 34.88 -26.68 12.62
C VAL A 117 35.33 -26.87 14.07
N VAL A 118 35.79 -25.79 14.73
CA VAL A 118 36.20 -25.82 16.14
C VAL A 118 35.02 -26.27 17.03
N ARG A 119 33.78 -25.85 16.72
CA ARG A 119 32.60 -26.30 17.46
C ARG A 119 32.35 -27.80 17.36
N THR A 120 32.47 -28.40 16.18
CA THR A 120 32.26 -29.85 16.04
C THR A 120 33.33 -30.64 16.80
N PHE A 121 34.61 -30.21 16.76
CA PHE A 121 35.65 -30.81 17.62
C PHE A 121 35.36 -30.66 19.11
N LEU A 122 34.81 -29.53 19.55
CA LEU A 122 34.44 -29.34 20.95
C LEU A 122 33.25 -30.21 21.37
N SER A 123 32.26 -30.41 20.49
CA SER A 123 31.16 -31.37 20.72
C SER A 123 31.65 -32.82 20.82
N LEU A 124 32.63 -33.23 20.01
CA LEU A 124 33.27 -34.55 20.13
C LEU A 124 33.99 -34.71 21.49
N TYR A 125 34.69 -33.67 21.95
CA TYR A 125 35.42 -33.71 23.21
C TYR A 125 34.47 -33.80 24.41
N VAL A 126 33.37 -33.03 24.43
CA VAL A 126 32.32 -33.15 25.45
C VAL A 126 31.73 -34.57 25.47
N ALA A 127 31.39 -35.14 24.31
CA ALA A 127 30.84 -36.51 24.24
C ALA A 127 31.81 -37.59 24.77
N SER A 128 33.13 -37.36 24.71
CA SER A 128 34.12 -38.25 25.34
C SER A 128 34.24 -38.06 26.86
N LEU A 129 34.10 -36.82 27.35
CA LEU A 129 34.11 -36.51 28.78
C LEU A 129 32.84 -37.02 29.48
N ASP A 130 31.68 -36.93 28.84
CA ASP A 130 30.43 -37.54 29.33
C ASP A 130 30.62 -39.04 29.64
N GLY A 131 31.35 -39.76 28.77
CA GLY A 131 31.72 -41.16 28.97
C GLY A 131 32.66 -41.38 30.16
N ALA A 132 33.72 -40.57 30.26
CA ALA A 132 34.72 -40.65 31.34
C ALA A 132 34.12 -40.31 32.73
N ILE A 133 33.19 -39.37 32.79
CA ILE A 133 32.43 -39.04 34.00
C ILE A 133 31.61 -40.25 34.46
N VAL A 134 30.90 -40.93 33.54
CA VAL A 134 30.13 -42.13 33.88
C VAL A 134 31.04 -43.30 34.27
N LYS A 135 32.22 -43.46 33.66
CA LYS A 135 33.23 -44.44 34.10
C LYS A 135 33.63 -44.21 35.56
N SER A 136 34.00 -42.97 35.91
CA SER A 136 34.39 -42.60 37.27
C SER A 136 33.28 -42.89 38.30
N ILE A 137 32.00 -42.76 37.91
CA ILE A 137 30.84 -43.12 38.76
C ILE A 137 30.74 -44.65 38.95
N VAL A 138 30.88 -45.43 37.87
CA VAL A 138 30.81 -46.90 37.91
C VAL A 138 31.97 -47.52 38.70
N GLU A 139 33.18 -46.96 38.55
CA GLU A 139 34.40 -47.39 39.24
C GLU A 139 34.52 -46.78 40.65
N ARG A 140 33.57 -45.90 41.04
CA ARG A 140 33.44 -45.24 42.35
C ARG A 140 34.58 -44.30 42.71
N GLU A 141 35.34 -43.81 41.73
CA GLU A 141 36.48 -42.91 41.91
C GLU A 141 36.03 -41.44 42.07
N GLY A 142 35.56 -41.09 43.26
CA GLY A 142 35.05 -39.73 43.55
C GLY A 142 36.04 -38.58 43.27
N ARG A 143 37.36 -38.83 43.36
CA ARG A 143 38.40 -37.84 42.98
C ARG A 143 38.50 -37.65 41.46
N GLN A 144 38.44 -38.74 40.69
CA GLN A 144 38.47 -38.70 39.24
C GLN A 144 37.18 -38.05 38.70
N PHE A 145 36.03 -38.44 39.25
CA PHE A 145 34.73 -37.83 38.93
C PHE A 145 34.76 -36.29 39.10
N LEU A 146 35.27 -35.79 40.23
CA LEU A 146 35.35 -34.35 40.48
C LEU A 146 36.29 -33.63 39.48
N TRP A 147 37.38 -34.28 39.07
CA TRP A 147 38.31 -33.75 38.07
C TRP A 147 37.68 -33.69 36.67
N GLU A 148 37.06 -34.77 36.20
CA GLU A 148 36.40 -34.80 34.88
C GLU A 148 35.19 -33.84 34.83
N LEU A 149 34.41 -33.74 35.91
CA LEU A 149 33.33 -32.75 36.05
C LEU A 149 33.86 -31.31 36.01
N THR A 150 35.01 -31.04 36.64
CA THR A 150 35.65 -29.71 36.61
C THR A 150 36.10 -29.34 35.18
N LYS A 151 36.67 -30.29 34.42
CA LYS A 151 36.97 -30.07 32.98
C LYS A 151 35.71 -29.76 32.19
N TRP A 152 34.65 -30.54 32.37
CA TRP A 152 33.37 -30.40 31.68
C TRP A 152 32.76 -29.01 31.90
N ILE A 153 32.75 -28.52 33.15
CA ILE A 153 32.30 -27.16 33.48
C ILE A 153 33.22 -26.11 32.85
N GLY A 154 34.55 -26.29 32.91
CA GLY A 154 35.51 -25.38 32.28
C GLY A 154 35.33 -25.23 30.76
N ILE A 155 34.90 -26.30 30.08
CA ILE A 155 34.64 -26.32 28.63
C ILE A 155 33.36 -25.57 28.24
N ALA A 156 32.42 -25.38 29.16
CA ALA A 156 31.20 -24.61 28.90
C ALA A 156 31.49 -23.14 28.50
N ILE A 157 32.58 -22.55 29.01
CA ILE A 157 32.99 -21.17 28.71
C ILE A 157 33.40 -21.00 27.23
N PRO A 158 34.39 -21.71 26.67
CA PRO A 158 34.69 -21.64 25.24
C PRO A 158 33.52 -22.16 24.38
N ALA A 159 32.75 -23.16 24.83
CA ALA A 159 31.60 -23.67 24.07
C ALA A 159 30.49 -22.63 23.89
N THR A 160 30.17 -21.85 24.93
CA THR A 160 29.19 -20.76 24.87
C THR A 160 29.72 -19.58 24.03
N TYR A 161 30.99 -19.20 24.18
CA TYR A 161 31.63 -18.20 23.33
C TYR A 161 31.57 -18.57 21.83
N ILE A 162 31.98 -19.79 21.47
CA ILE A 162 31.94 -20.28 20.10
C ILE A 162 30.50 -20.31 19.55
N ASN A 163 29.52 -20.73 20.35
CA ASN A 163 28.11 -20.71 19.95
C ASN A 163 27.60 -19.28 19.65
N SER A 164 27.95 -18.31 20.49
CA SER A 164 27.57 -16.90 20.30
C SER A 164 28.31 -16.27 19.12
N MET A 165 29.60 -16.57 18.94
CA MET A 165 30.38 -16.06 17.82
C MET A 165 29.87 -16.57 16.46
N ILE A 166 29.44 -17.84 16.38
CA ILE A 166 28.78 -18.39 15.17
C ILE A 166 27.53 -17.57 14.81
N ARG A 167 26.65 -17.28 15.78
CA ARG A 167 25.44 -16.46 15.53
C ARG A 167 25.78 -15.03 15.11
N PHE A 168 26.83 -14.45 15.69
CA PHE A 168 27.32 -13.12 15.31
C PHE A 168 27.90 -13.10 13.89
N LEU A 169 28.76 -14.07 13.55
CA LEU A 169 29.38 -14.17 12.23
C LEU A 169 28.34 -14.46 11.13
N GLU A 170 27.37 -15.33 11.39
CA GLU A 170 26.23 -15.59 10.51
C GLU A 170 25.44 -14.31 10.22
N SER A 171 25.10 -13.54 11.26
CA SER A 171 24.41 -12.24 11.13
C SER A 171 25.25 -11.20 10.39
N LYS A 172 26.57 -11.17 10.63
CA LYS A 172 27.50 -10.24 9.98
C LYS A 172 27.71 -10.59 8.50
N LEU A 173 27.73 -11.88 8.16
CA LEU A 173 27.79 -12.41 6.81
C LEU A 173 26.51 -12.08 6.02
N ALA A 174 25.34 -12.30 6.62
CA ALA A 174 24.04 -11.91 6.04
C ALA A 174 23.98 -10.41 5.71
N LEU A 175 24.43 -9.55 6.63
CA LEU A 175 24.51 -8.11 6.41
C LEU A 175 25.48 -7.74 5.29
N ALA A 176 26.67 -8.36 5.25
CA ALA A 176 27.66 -8.11 4.21
C ALA A 176 27.15 -8.52 2.81
N PHE A 177 26.49 -9.68 2.72
CA PHE A 177 25.80 -10.13 1.50
C PHE A 177 24.71 -9.14 1.08
N ARG A 178 23.88 -8.66 2.01
CA ARG A 178 22.80 -7.70 1.75
C ARG A 178 23.34 -6.37 1.24
N SER A 179 24.29 -5.74 1.93
CA SER A 179 24.87 -4.45 1.51
C SER A 179 25.41 -4.50 0.09
N ARG A 180 26.17 -5.56 -0.24
CA ARG A 180 26.76 -5.74 -1.57
C ARG A 180 25.72 -5.97 -2.67
N LEU A 181 24.70 -6.78 -2.40
CA LEU A 181 23.65 -7.08 -3.38
C LEU A 181 22.74 -5.87 -3.61
N VAL A 182 22.39 -5.13 -2.55
CA VAL A 182 21.64 -3.86 -2.65
C VAL A 182 22.41 -2.83 -3.46
N GLU A 183 23.72 -2.65 -3.22
CA GLU A 183 24.55 -1.72 -3.99
C GLU A 183 24.57 -2.06 -5.49
N HIS A 184 24.69 -3.35 -5.85
CA HIS A 184 24.62 -3.78 -7.25
C HIS A 184 23.23 -3.52 -7.87
N VAL A 185 22.16 -3.86 -7.14
CA VAL A 185 20.77 -3.69 -7.59
C VAL A 185 20.44 -2.21 -7.81
N TYR A 186 20.80 -1.34 -6.86
CA TYR A 186 20.56 0.11 -6.96
C TYR A 186 21.32 0.71 -8.15
N ARG A 187 22.57 0.26 -8.39
CA ARG A 187 23.38 0.75 -9.52
C ARG A 187 22.76 0.43 -10.88
N VAL A 188 22.18 -0.75 -11.06
CA VAL A 188 21.47 -1.11 -12.32
C VAL A 188 20.13 -0.40 -12.40
N TYR A 189 19.36 -0.35 -11.30
CA TYR A 189 18.03 0.26 -11.26
C TYR A 189 18.02 1.76 -11.56
N MET A 190 19.04 2.49 -11.11
CA MET A 190 19.17 3.93 -11.35
C MET A 190 19.85 4.27 -12.69
N ASN A 191 20.51 3.30 -13.36
CA ASN A 191 21.16 3.56 -14.64
C ASN A 191 20.14 3.66 -15.78
N ASN A 192 20.41 4.48 -16.79
CA ASN A 192 19.64 4.59 -18.04
C ASN A 192 18.10 4.69 -17.85
N GLU A 193 17.61 5.48 -16.88
CA GLU A 193 16.18 5.60 -16.52
C GLU A 193 15.46 4.27 -16.21
N THR A 194 16.19 3.20 -15.86
CA THR A 194 15.66 1.84 -15.71
C THR A 194 14.48 1.77 -14.73
N TYR A 195 14.52 2.54 -13.63
CA TYR A 195 13.42 2.72 -12.68
C TYR A 195 12.09 3.16 -13.33
N TYR A 196 12.11 4.09 -14.31
CA TYR A 196 10.92 4.53 -15.03
C TYR A 196 10.43 3.45 -16.00
N ARG A 197 11.39 2.81 -16.70
CA ARG A 197 11.11 1.86 -17.77
C ARG A 197 10.53 0.53 -17.24
N ILE A 198 10.98 0.05 -16.08
CA ILE A 198 10.40 -1.14 -15.43
C ILE A 198 8.92 -0.93 -15.08
N GLY A 199 8.56 0.24 -14.55
CA GLY A 199 7.18 0.51 -14.13
C GLY A 199 6.21 0.80 -15.28
N ASN A 200 6.70 1.37 -16.39
CA ASN A 200 5.84 1.91 -17.46
C ASN A 200 5.95 1.20 -18.82
N LEU A 201 7.05 0.48 -19.10
CA LEU A 201 7.28 -0.20 -20.39
C LEU A 201 7.27 -1.73 -20.27
N ASP A 202 7.85 -2.27 -19.20
CA ASP A 202 7.93 -3.72 -18.97
C ASP A 202 6.74 -4.24 -18.14
N GLY A 203 6.31 -5.48 -18.40
CA GLY A 203 5.19 -6.14 -17.72
C GLY A 203 5.58 -7.40 -16.95
N ARG A 204 6.88 -7.69 -16.80
CA ARG A 204 7.37 -8.91 -16.15
C ARG A 204 7.23 -8.84 -14.63
N ILE A 205 7.55 -7.71 -14.02
CA ILE A 205 7.62 -7.50 -12.55
C ILE A 205 6.64 -6.41 -12.10
N ALA A 206 5.74 -6.73 -11.17
CA ALA A 206 4.80 -5.76 -10.61
C ALA A 206 5.36 -5.01 -9.37
N ASN A 207 6.09 -5.71 -8.49
CA ASN A 207 6.54 -5.18 -7.19
C ASN A 207 8.08 -5.13 -7.14
N ALA A 208 8.69 -4.28 -7.95
CA ALA A 208 10.16 -4.14 -8.00
C ALA A 208 10.72 -3.61 -6.66
N ASP A 209 10.04 -2.64 -6.08
CA ASP A 209 10.26 -2.06 -4.75
C ASP A 209 10.33 -3.11 -3.63
N GLN A 210 9.34 -4.01 -3.57
CA GLN A 210 9.28 -5.09 -2.58
C GLN A 210 10.42 -6.09 -2.81
N CYS A 211 10.77 -6.36 -4.06
CA CYS A 211 11.85 -7.28 -4.37
C CYS A 211 13.22 -6.70 -3.95
N MET A 212 13.44 -5.41 -4.20
CA MET A 212 14.66 -4.67 -3.82
C MET A 212 14.83 -4.56 -2.30
N THR A 213 13.74 -4.36 -1.55
CA THR A 213 13.77 -4.10 -0.10
C THR A 213 13.63 -5.37 0.73
N GLU A 214 12.58 -6.16 0.49
CA GLU A 214 12.23 -7.32 1.31
C GLU A 214 12.88 -8.61 0.80
N ASP A 215 12.77 -8.94 -0.49
CA ASP A 215 13.26 -10.23 -0.99
C ASP A 215 14.79 -10.31 -1.06
N VAL A 216 15.50 -9.23 -1.40
CA VAL A 216 16.97 -9.17 -1.30
C VAL A 216 17.43 -9.37 0.16
N SER A 217 16.73 -8.77 1.13
CA SER A 217 17.03 -8.93 2.55
C SER A 217 16.77 -10.37 3.02
N ARG A 218 15.59 -10.92 2.68
CA ARG A 218 15.21 -12.31 2.99
C ARG A 218 16.17 -13.30 2.31
N PHE A 219 16.55 -13.11 1.05
CA PHE A 219 17.53 -13.93 0.33
C PHE A 219 18.87 -14.01 1.07
N CYS A 220 19.46 -12.86 1.41
CA CYS A 220 20.77 -12.82 2.08
C CYS A 220 20.73 -13.46 3.48
N ASN A 221 19.65 -13.24 4.24
CA ASN A 221 19.46 -13.86 5.55
C ASN A 221 19.30 -15.39 5.43
N HIS A 222 18.45 -15.89 4.52
CA HIS A 222 18.26 -17.33 4.33
C HIS A 222 19.52 -18.00 3.77
N LEU A 223 20.30 -17.31 2.93
CA LEU A 223 21.56 -17.84 2.37
C LEU A 223 22.63 -18.03 3.46
N ALA A 224 22.81 -17.04 4.34
CA ALA A 224 23.75 -17.13 5.45
C ALA A 224 23.31 -18.16 6.51
N HIS A 225 22.02 -18.16 6.88
CA HIS A 225 21.44 -19.14 7.79
C HIS A 225 21.59 -20.56 7.26
N LEU A 226 21.16 -20.82 6.02
CA LEU A 226 21.25 -22.15 5.38
C LEU A 226 22.70 -22.64 5.29
N TYR A 227 23.67 -21.76 5.02
CA TYR A 227 25.09 -22.15 5.07
C TYR A 227 25.49 -22.67 6.46
N SER A 228 25.10 -21.97 7.52
CA SER A 228 25.32 -22.35 8.92
C SER A 228 24.60 -23.65 9.28
N HIS A 229 23.32 -23.76 8.91
CA HIS A 229 22.42 -24.88 9.19
C HIS A 229 22.70 -26.15 8.39
N LEU A 230 23.35 -26.07 7.23
CA LEU A 230 23.82 -27.25 6.48
C LEU A 230 25.26 -27.63 6.85
N SER A 231 26.19 -26.67 6.83
CA SER A 231 27.64 -26.99 6.89
C SER A 231 28.04 -27.62 8.23
N LYS A 232 27.45 -27.18 9.36
CA LYS A 232 27.71 -27.84 10.64
C LYS A 232 27.14 -29.28 10.66
N PRO A 233 25.85 -29.54 10.43
CA PRO A 233 25.32 -30.91 10.45
C PRO A 233 26.00 -31.88 9.47
N PHE A 234 26.42 -31.43 8.29
CA PHE A 234 27.23 -32.28 7.40
C PHE A 234 28.59 -32.64 8.01
N LEU A 235 29.28 -31.68 8.64
CA LEU A 235 30.55 -31.92 9.34
C LEU A 235 30.36 -32.81 10.58
N ASP A 236 29.30 -32.58 11.36
CA ASP A 236 28.93 -33.40 12.51
C ASP A 236 28.70 -34.86 12.06
N VAL A 237 27.84 -35.10 11.06
CA VAL A 237 27.58 -36.46 10.55
C VAL A 237 28.85 -37.13 10.02
N LEU A 238 29.69 -36.39 9.27
CA LEU A 238 30.95 -36.92 8.75
C LEU A 238 31.91 -37.35 9.87
N LEU A 239 32.09 -36.51 10.89
CA LEU A 239 33.02 -36.77 11.98
C LEU A 239 32.47 -37.74 13.04
N MET A 240 31.16 -37.71 13.35
CA MET A 240 30.51 -38.73 14.20
C MET A 240 30.65 -40.11 13.54
N THR A 241 30.35 -40.22 12.23
CA THR A 241 30.50 -41.49 11.49
C THR A 241 31.97 -41.95 11.49
N GLY A 242 32.91 -41.04 11.27
CA GLY A 242 34.35 -41.32 11.37
C GLY A 242 34.80 -41.84 12.74
N GLN A 243 34.27 -41.30 13.85
CA GLN A 243 34.56 -41.81 15.19
C GLN A 243 33.88 -43.16 15.48
N LEU A 244 32.60 -43.32 15.13
CA LEU A 244 31.88 -44.59 15.33
C LEU A 244 32.52 -45.74 14.54
N LEU A 245 33.07 -45.46 13.34
CA LEU A 245 33.88 -46.41 12.59
C LEU A 245 35.17 -46.81 13.34
N ARG A 246 35.90 -45.84 13.90
CA ARG A 246 37.14 -46.11 14.67
C ARG A 246 36.85 -46.94 15.92
N LEU A 247 35.83 -46.58 16.69
CA LEU A 247 35.39 -47.31 17.89
C LEU A 247 34.94 -48.74 17.54
N GLY A 248 34.20 -48.92 16.44
CA GLY A 248 33.76 -50.23 15.95
C GLY A 248 34.92 -51.14 15.51
N VAL A 249 35.94 -50.58 14.84
CA VAL A 249 37.17 -51.32 14.48
C VAL A 249 37.95 -51.72 15.72
N GLN A 250 38.14 -50.80 16.68
CA GLN A 250 38.89 -51.05 17.91
C GLN A 250 38.22 -52.09 18.82
N THR A 251 36.89 -52.17 18.86
CA THR A 251 36.16 -53.01 19.83
C THR A 251 35.81 -54.41 19.31
N ALA A 252 35.77 -54.62 17.98
CA ALA A 252 35.29 -55.88 17.40
C ALA A 252 36.22 -56.54 16.37
N GLY A 253 37.33 -55.88 15.98
CA GLY A 253 38.26 -56.36 14.96
C GLY A 253 37.67 -56.33 13.54
N ALA A 254 38.56 -56.28 12.53
CA ALA A 254 38.22 -55.95 11.15
C ALA A 254 37.28 -56.93 10.43
N LYS A 255 36.98 -58.11 11.00
CA LYS A 255 36.08 -59.11 10.41
C LYS A 255 34.62 -59.02 10.88
N SER A 256 34.34 -58.31 11.98
CA SER A 256 32.97 -58.19 12.53
C SER A 256 32.31 -56.82 12.25
N THR A 257 33.08 -55.84 11.76
CA THR A 257 32.66 -54.42 11.69
C THR A 257 31.50 -54.14 10.72
N PHE A 258 31.24 -55.02 9.77
CA PHE A 258 30.17 -54.84 8.77
C PHE A 258 28.74 -54.84 9.35
N GLY A 259 28.50 -55.52 10.47
CA GLY A 259 27.17 -55.64 11.07
C GLY A 259 26.57 -54.30 11.52
N PRO A 260 27.22 -53.58 12.46
CA PRO A 260 26.73 -52.28 12.94
C PRO A 260 26.61 -51.22 11.83
N ILE A 261 27.55 -51.19 10.88
CA ILE A 261 27.52 -50.27 9.73
C ILE A 261 26.31 -50.56 8.83
N GLY A 262 26.04 -51.85 8.55
CA GLY A 262 24.89 -52.27 7.76
C GLY A 262 23.56 -51.86 8.41
N ILE A 263 23.43 -52.02 9.73
CA ILE A 263 22.23 -51.61 10.49
C ILE A 263 22.02 -50.10 10.39
N ALA A 264 23.08 -49.28 10.58
CA ALA A 264 23.00 -47.83 10.42
C ALA A 264 22.59 -47.43 9.00
N ALA A 265 23.23 -47.99 7.97
CA ALA A 265 22.93 -47.68 6.57
C ALA A 265 21.49 -48.07 6.18
N ILE A 266 20.98 -49.20 6.69
CA ILE A 266 19.59 -49.63 6.49
C ILE A 266 18.62 -48.70 7.22
N ALA A 267 18.89 -48.33 8.49
CA ALA A 267 18.05 -47.42 9.26
C ALA A 267 17.95 -46.03 8.60
N VAL A 268 19.08 -45.47 8.16
CA VAL A 268 19.16 -44.22 7.38
C VAL A 268 18.38 -44.35 6.07
N GLY A 269 18.66 -45.38 5.27
CA GLY A 269 18.05 -45.58 3.95
C GLY A 269 16.54 -45.80 4.00
N CYS A 270 16.05 -46.61 4.93
CA CYS A 270 14.62 -46.81 5.15
C CYS A 270 13.94 -45.53 5.67
N THR A 271 14.55 -44.81 6.61
CA THR A 271 14.04 -43.51 7.10
C THR A 271 13.90 -42.51 5.96
N ALA A 272 14.94 -42.35 5.14
CA ALA A 272 14.93 -41.45 3.99
C ALA A 272 13.86 -41.83 2.96
N GLN A 273 13.71 -43.11 2.62
CA GLN A 273 12.67 -43.57 1.69
C GLN A 273 11.25 -43.35 2.25
N ILE A 274 11.01 -43.63 3.54
CA ILE A 274 9.69 -43.44 4.18
C ILE A 274 9.32 -41.95 4.20
N LEU A 275 10.26 -41.06 4.54
CA LEU A 275 10.02 -39.61 4.56
C LEU A 275 9.83 -39.05 3.14
N GLN A 276 10.62 -39.47 2.14
CA GLN A 276 10.40 -39.08 0.74
C GLN A 276 9.04 -39.54 0.18
N LEU A 277 8.58 -40.74 0.57
CA LEU A 277 7.29 -41.28 0.13
C LEU A 277 6.08 -40.60 0.79
N THR A 278 6.25 -40.05 2.00
CA THR A 278 5.17 -39.42 2.79
C THR A 278 5.16 -37.90 2.69
N SER A 279 6.30 -37.25 2.47
CA SER A 279 6.49 -35.79 2.44
C SER A 279 5.51 -35.06 1.51
N PRO A 280 4.62 -34.19 2.04
CA PRO A 280 3.73 -33.34 1.26
C PRO A 280 4.48 -32.41 0.27
N PRO A 281 3.83 -31.89 -0.78
CA PRO A 281 4.42 -30.93 -1.71
C PRO A 281 4.52 -29.53 -1.08
N PHE A 282 5.28 -29.39 0.01
CA PHE A 282 5.39 -28.17 0.81
C PHE A 282 5.76 -26.93 -0.02
N GLY A 283 6.69 -27.06 -0.98
CA GLY A 283 7.06 -25.95 -1.87
C GLY A 283 5.89 -25.39 -2.68
N LYS A 284 4.94 -26.22 -3.11
CA LYS A 284 3.69 -25.71 -3.73
C LYS A 284 2.88 -24.94 -2.70
N LEU A 285 2.66 -25.52 -1.52
CA LEU A 285 1.81 -24.90 -0.48
C LEU A 285 2.38 -23.56 0.01
N VAL A 286 3.70 -23.44 0.14
CA VAL A 286 4.41 -22.22 0.53
C VAL A 286 4.40 -21.18 -0.60
N ALA A 287 4.54 -21.58 -1.87
CA ALA A 287 4.37 -20.66 -3.00
C ALA A 287 2.93 -20.13 -3.10
N ASP A 288 1.93 -21.02 -2.94
CA ASP A 288 0.52 -20.66 -2.88
C ASP A 288 0.20 -19.76 -1.65
N GLN A 289 0.94 -19.86 -0.55
CA GLN A 289 0.86 -18.96 0.61
C GLN A 289 1.44 -17.58 0.30
N ALA A 290 2.68 -17.52 -0.21
CA ALA A 290 3.35 -16.26 -0.54
C ALA A 290 2.56 -15.43 -1.58
N SER A 291 1.91 -16.10 -2.53
CA SER A 291 1.01 -15.46 -3.49
C SER A 291 -0.22 -14.81 -2.83
N ARG A 292 -0.75 -15.36 -1.73
CA ARG A 292 -1.89 -14.78 -1.00
C ARG A 292 -1.47 -13.67 -0.04
N ASP A 293 -0.29 -13.79 0.58
CA ASP A 293 0.35 -12.73 1.37
C ASP A 293 0.61 -11.48 0.51
N GLY A 294 1.22 -11.66 -0.68
CA GLY A 294 1.42 -10.58 -1.65
C GLY A 294 0.10 -9.91 -2.10
N HIS A 295 -0.97 -10.69 -2.33
CA HIS A 295 -2.27 -10.14 -2.71
C HIS A 295 -2.92 -9.31 -1.58
N LEU A 296 -2.87 -9.78 -0.33
CA LEU A 296 -3.37 -9.02 0.83
C LEU A 296 -2.65 -7.67 0.98
N ARG A 297 -1.31 -7.67 0.83
CA ARG A 297 -0.50 -6.45 0.87
C ARG A 297 -0.82 -5.49 -0.28
N TYR A 298 -1.08 -6.01 -1.48
CA TYR A 298 -1.52 -5.21 -2.62
C TYR A 298 -2.86 -4.49 -2.34
N VAL A 299 -3.84 -5.17 -1.73
CA VAL A 299 -5.11 -4.53 -1.34
C VAL A 299 -4.88 -3.45 -0.28
N HIS A 300 -4.05 -3.69 0.73
CA HIS A 300 -3.64 -2.66 1.70
C HIS A 300 -2.93 -1.47 1.04
N SER A 301 -2.00 -1.72 0.12
CA SER A 301 -1.27 -0.66 -0.58
C SER A 301 -2.22 0.20 -1.41
N ARG A 302 -3.16 -0.41 -2.14
CA ARG A 302 -4.19 0.31 -2.92
C ARG A 302 -5.06 1.19 -2.01
N LEU A 303 -5.46 0.68 -0.85
CA LEU A 303 -6.25 1.44 0.13
C LEU A 303 -5.47 2.67 0.62
N ILE A 304 -4.17 2.51 0.94
CA ILE A 304 -3.31 3.64 1.36
C ILE A 304 -3.12 4.65 0.23
N THR A 305 -2.85 4.20 -1.00
CA THR A 305 -2.63 5.07 -2.18
C THR A 305 -3.86 5.87 -2.58
N HIS A 306 -5.08 5.40 -2.24
CA HIS A 306 -6.34 6.06 -2.55
C HIS A 306 -7.15 6.42 -1.30
N ALA A 307 -6.48 6.61 -0.16
CA ALA A 307 -7.16 6.77 1.14
C ALA A 307 -8.06 8.01 1.18
N GLU A 308 -7.65 9.08 0.51
CA GLU A 308 -8.40 10.33 0.40
C GLU A 308 -9.66 10.15 -0.47
N GLU A 309 -9.54 9.56 -1.66
CA GLU A 309 -10.69 9.29 -2.54
C GLU A 309 -11.67 8.30 -1.88
N ILE A 310 -11.15 7.24 -1.24
CA ILE A 310 -11.98 6.25 -0.51
C ILE A 310 -12.71 6.91 0.66
N ALA A 311 -12.09 7.87 1.35
CA ALA A 311 -12.74 8.64 2.41
C ALA A 311 -13.83 9.58 1.86
N PHE A 312 -13.54 10.32 0.78
CA PHE A 312 -14.53 11.19 0.11
C PHE A 312 -15.76 10.42 -0.39
N TYR A 313 -15.59 9.18 -0.88
CA TYR A 313 -16.70 8.33 -1.30
C TYR A 313 -17.36 7.50 -0.18
N GLY A 314 -16.87 7.55 1.06
CA GLY A 314 -17.37 6.70 2.15
C GLY A 314 -17.20 5.20 1.88
N GLY A 315 -16.13 4.79 1.19
CA GLY A 315 -15.91 3.43 0.68
C GLY A 315 -15.46 2.39 1.72
N ASP A 316 -15.44 2.73 3.01
CA ASP A 316 -14.83 1.95 4.10
C ASP A 316 -15.35 0.51 4.17
N LYS A 317 -16.68 0.33 4.09
CA LYS A 317 -17.36 -0.98 4.17
C LYS A 317 -16.98 -1.90 3.00
N ILE A 318 -16.77 -1.33 1.81
CA ILE A 318 -16.41 -2.06 0.60
C ILE A 318 -14.95 -2.51 0.66
N GLU A 319 -14.05 -1.61 1.05
CA GLU A 319 -12.62 -1.90 1.16
C GLU A 319 -12.31 -2.87 2.32
N MET A 320 -12.99 -2.72 3.48
CA MET A 320 -12.99 -3.73 4.54
C MET A 320 -13.47 -5.09 4.01
N GLY A 321 -14.50 -5.09 3.16
CA GLY A 321 -15.00 -6.30 2.48
C GLY A 321 -13.96 -6.96 1.56
N TYR A 322 -13.08 -6.20 0.89
CA TYR A 322 -11.97 -6.75 0.10
C TYR A 322 -10.83 -7.27 0.99
N LEU A 323 -10.42 -6.51 2.01
CA LEU A 323 -9.39 -6.91 2.97
C LEU A 323 -9.76 -8.20 3.72
N ALA A 324 -11.00 -8.31 4.21
CA ALA A 324 -11.49 -9.49 4.89
C ALA A 324 -11.44 -10.74 3.98
N LYS A 325 -11.83 -10.63 2.70
CA LYS A 325 -11.75 -11.71 1.71
C LYS A 325 -10.30 -12.14 1.47
N ALA A 326 -9.38 -11.18 1.27
CA ALA A 326 -7.96 -11.47 1.05
C ALA A 326 -7.31 -12.13 2.29
N TYR A 327 -7.62 -11.66 3.50
CA TYR A 327 -7.10 -12.24 4.74
C TYR A 327 -7.66 -13.64 5.01
N GLN A 328 -8.97 -13.87 4.83
CA GLN A 328 -9.57 -15.21 4.94
C GLN A 328 -8.97 -16.19 3.92
N ALA A 329 -8.67 -15.73 2.70
CA ALA A 329 -7.94 -16.52 1.72
C ALA A 329 -6.53 -16.90 2.21
N LEU A 330 -5.77 -15.99 2.83
CA LEU A 330 -4.47 -16.30 3.43
C LEU A 330 -4.60 -17.29 4.61
N VAL A 331 -5.52 -17.05 5.55
CA VAL A 331 -5.77 -17.88 6.73
C VAL A 331 -6.18 -19.31 6.36
N SER A 332 -7.00 -19.49 5.33
CA SER A 332 -7.38 -20.84 4.86
C SER A 332 -6.19 -21.64 4.31
N GLN A 333 -5.22 -20.97 3.66
CA GLN A 333 -4.00 -21.60 3.16
C GLN A 333 -3.02 -21.97 4.29
N ILE A 334 -2.86 -21.09 5.29
CA ILE A 334 -2.02 -21.34 6.47
C ILE A 334 -2.58 -22.55 7.26
N ASN A 335 -3.90 -22.60 7.47
CA ASN A 335 -4.56 -23.73 8.12
C ASN A 335 -4.41 -25.06 7.34
N LEU A 336 -4.42 -25.01 6.00
CA LEU A 336 -4.13 -26.18 5.16
C LEU A 336 -2.69 -26.67 5.36
N ILE A 337 -1.72 -25.75 5.44
CA ILE A 337 -0.30 -26.08 5.69
C ILE A 337 -0.12 -26.72 7.07
N TYR A 338 -0.74 -26.18 8.13
CA TYR A 338 -0.65 -26.74 9.47
C TYR A 338 -1.26 -28.16 9.54
N ARG A 339 -2.46 -28.36 8.98
CA ARG A 339 -3.13 -29.68 8.94
C ARG A 339 -2.31 -30.76 8.21
N GLU A 340 -1.56 -30.39 7.17
CA GLU A 340 -0.70 -31.33 6.44
C GLU A 340 0.70 -31.49 7.08
N ARG A 341 1.20 -30.48 7.80
CA ARG A 341 2.49 -30.54 8.51
C ARG A 341 2.46 -31.50 9.70
N ILE A 342 1.40 -31.50 10.51
CA ILE A 342 1.31 -32.29 11.76
C ILE A 342 1.66 -33.77 11.54
N LEU A 343 0.99 -34.44 10.60
CA LEU A 343 1.20 -35.87 10.34
C LEU A 343 2.61 -36.19 9.81
N TYR A 344 3.22 -35.27 9.05
CA TYR A 344 4.59 -35.43 8.57
C TYR A 344 5.59 -35.28 9.72
N VAL A 345 5.46 -34.22 10.53
CA VAL A 345 6.37 -33.95 11.67
C VAL A 345 6.27 -35.05 12.73
N MET A 346 5.07 -35.59 13.01
CA MET A 346 4.93 -36.73 13.93
C MET A 346 5.69 -37.97 13.45
N LEU A 347 5.67 -38.27 12.14
CA LEU A 347 6.39 -39.39 11.54
C LEU A 347 7.91 -39.14 11.53
N GLU A 348 8.33 -37.92 11.20
CA GLU A 348 9.72 -37.47 11.22
C GLU A 348 10.34 -37.58 12.62
N GLN A 349 9.69 -37.01 13.63
CA GLN A 349 10.11 -37.09 15.03
C GLN A 349 10.13 -38.55 15.54
N PHE A 350 9.14 -39.37 15.16
CA PHE A 350 9.13 -40.79 15.53
C PHE A 350 10.36 -41.55 14.99
N LEU A 351 10.67 -41.36 13.71
CA LEU A 351 11.80 -42.02 13.05
C LEU A 351 13.14 -41.51 13.64
N MET A 352 13.34 -40.19 13.72
CA MET A 352 14.61 -39.60 14.16
C MET A 352 14.92 -39.81 15.65
N LYS A 353 13.90 -39.84 16.54
CA LYS A 353 14.15 -39.94 17.99
C LYS A 353 14.04 -41.36 18.54
N TYR A 354 13.10 -42.17 18.05
CA TYR A 354 12.88 -43.52 18.60
C TYR A 354 13.51 -44.61 17.75
N VAL A 355 13.33 -44.60 16.43
CA VAL A 355 13.87 -45.66 15.56
C VAL A 355 15.39 -45.60 15.44
N TRP A 356 15.98 -44.39 15.34
CA TRP A 356 17.44 -44.21 15.39
C TRP A 356 18.04 -44.61 16.75
N SER A 357 17.43 -44.19 17.86
CA SER A 357 17.91 -44.54 19.21
C SER A 357 17.88 -46.06 19.44
N ALA A 358 16.80 -46.73 19.04
CA ALA A 358 16.71 -48.20 19.08
C ALA A 358 17.73 -48.87 18.15
N SER A 359 17.96 -48.33 16.95
CA SER A 359 18.99 -48.83 16.03
C SER A 359 20.39 -48.71 16.62
N GLY A 360 20.69 -47.59 17.29
CA GLY A 360 21.94 -47.36 18.01
C GLY A 360 22.16 -48.34 19.17
N MET A 361 21.11 -48.64 19.95
CA MET A 361 21.17 -49.69 20.96
C MET A 361 21.48 -51.05 20.34
N CYS A 362 20.86 -51.40 19.21
CA CYS A 362 21.14 -52.64 18.49
C CYS A 362 22.58 -52.71 17.96
N MET A 363 23.12 -51.61 17.43
CA MET A 363 24.50 -51.52 16.93
C MET A 363 25.55 -51.84 18.00
N ILE A 364 25.29 -51.49 19.27
CA ILE A 364 26.20 -51.75 20.39
C ILE A 364 25.91 -53.12 21.03
N ALA A 365 24.64 -53.50 21.16
CA ALA A 365 24.23 -54.76 21.79
C ALA A 365 24.61 -56.00 20.95
N ILE A 366 24.52 -55.94 19.62
CA ILE A 366 24.78 -57.11 18.76
C ILE A 366 26.24 -57.61 18.88
N PRO A 367 27.29 -56.76 18.78
CA PRO A 367 28.66 -57.20 19.05
C PRO A 367 28.88 -57.75 20.47
N ALA A 368 28.27 -57.16 21.49
CA ALA A 368 28.41 -57.58 22.88
C ALA A 368 27.69 -58.92 23.20
N LEU A 369 26.58 -59.20 22.52
CA LEU A 369 25.87 -60.48 22.61
C LEU A 369 26.57 -61.56 21.76
N ALA A 370 27.09 -61.20 20.59
CA ALA A 370 27.85 -62.11 19.73
C ALA A 370 29.16 -62.56 20.39
N SER A 371 29.89 -61.66 21.07
CA SER A 371 31.10 -62.04 21.81
C SER A 371 30.79 -62.98 22.97
N LYS A 372 29.70 -62.74 23.73
CA LYS A 372 29.24 -63.68 24.77
C LYS A 372 28.88 -65.05 24.19
N ALA A 373 28.17 -65.10 23.05
CA ALA A 373 27.83 -66.36 22.39
C ALA A 373 29.06 -67.12 21.89
N MET A 374 30.08 -66.42 21.34
CA MET A 374 31.35 -67.05 20.96
C MET A 374 32.12 -67.57 22.17
N LEU A 375 32.10 -66.85 23.31
CA LEU A 375 32.73 -67.30 24.55
C LEU A 375 32.04 -68.52 25.14
N GLU A 376 30.71 -68.57 25.13
CA GLU A 376 29.93 -69.74 25.54
C GLU A 376 30.18 -70.94 24.61
N GLN A 377 30.31 -70.70 23.30
CA GLN A 377 30.67 -71.74 22.33
C GLN A 377 32.11 -72.25 22.50
N GLN A 378 33.07 -71.37 22.82
CA GLN A 378 34.46 -71.76 23.12
C GLN A 378 34.58 -72.49 24.46
N ALA A 379 33.83 -72.08 25.49
CA ALA A 379 33.76 -72.78 26.77
C ALA A 379 33.14 -74.18 26.62
N ALA A 380 32.07 -74.32 25.84
CA ALA A 380 31.48 -75.62 25.51
C ALA A 380 32.43 -76.52 24.71
N ALA A 381 33.16 -75.96 23.75
CA ALA A 381 34.18 -76.70 22.99
C ALA A 381 35.36 -77.15 23.87
N ALA A 382 35.80 -76.31 24.82
CA ALA A 382 36.84 -76.67 25.79
C ALA A 382 36.38 -77.77 26.76
N ALA A 383 35.13 -77.71 27.24
CA ALA A 383 34.54 -78.73 28.10
C ALA A 383 34.41 -80.09 27.38
N ALA A 384 34.14 -80.09 26.07
CA ALA A 384 34.05 -81.31 25.26
C ALA A 384 35.41 -81.98 24.96
N ALA A 385 36.54 -81.28 25.14
CA ALA A 385 37.87 -81.76 24.76
C ALA A 385 38.58 -82.65 25.81
N GLY A 386 38.02 -82.77 27.02
CA GLY A 386 38.58 -83.59 28.10
C GLY A 386 39.92 -83.09 28.68
N ALA A 387 40.44 -83.81 29.68
CA ALA A 387 41.59 -83.35 30.47
C ALA A 387 42.88 -83.12 29.65
N GLY A 388 43.09 -83.86 28.56
CA GLY A 388 44.23 -83.65 27.65
C GLY A 388 44.15 -82.33 26.86
N GLY A 389 42.94 -81.85 26.55
CA GLY A 389 42.72 -80.60 25.83
C GLY A 389 43.10 -79.35 26.64
N ALA A 390 42.99 -79.41 27.97
CA ALA A 390 43.27 -78.28 28.85
C ALA A 390 44.72 -77.79 28.77
N ALA A 391 45.70 -78.71 28.67
CA ALA A 391 47.11 -78.37 28.51
C ALA A 391 47.41 -77.73 27.15
N ALA A 392 46.80 -78.23 26.07
CA ALA A 392 46.94 -77.68 24.73
C ALA A 392 46.33 -76.27 24.63
N ALA A 393 45.13 -76.08 25.18
CA ALA A 393 44.44 -74.79 25.21
C ALA A 393 45.21 -73.72 26.04
N ALA A 394 45.90 -74.12 27.11
CA ALA A 394 46.76 -73.24 27.88
C ALA A 394 48.06 -72.86 27.14
N ALA A 395 48.58 -73.73 26.28
CA ALA A 395 49.78 -73.48 25.49
C ALA A 395 49.53 -72.58 24.27
N SER A 396 48.36 -72.69 23.62
CA SER A 396 48.00 -71.90 22.44
C SER A 396 47.56 -70.46 22.80
N LYS A 397 48.49 -69.60 23.23
CA LYS A 397 48.24 -68.16 23.34
C LYS A 397 47.83 -67.57 21.97
N PRO A 398 46.60 -67.03 21.80
CA PRO A 398 46.22 -66.36 20.56
C PRO A 398 46.78 -64.93 20.60
N SER A 399 47.98 -64.74 20.05
CA SER A 399 48.71 -63.46 20.00
C SER A 399 48.12 -62.44 19.02
N SER A 400 46.79 -62.30 19.01
CA SER A 400 46.06 -61.36 18.14
C SER A 400 44.70 -60.87 18.68
N VAL A 401 44.37 -61.11 19.96
CA VAL A 401 43.11 -60.63 20.58
C VAL A 401 43.40 -59.88 21.89
N GLN A 402 43.88 -58.65 21.76
CA GLN A 402 43.80 -57.66 22.85
C GLN A 402 42.33 -57.26 23.04
N GLY A 403 41.81 -57.38 24.27
CA GLY A 403 40.41 -57.11 24.58
C GLY A 403 39.92 -57.76 25.88
N PHE A 404 40.55 -58.86 26.31
CA PHE A 404 40.31 -59.46 27.63
C PHE A 404 41.07 -58.71 28.74
N GLY A 405 40.57 -57.51 29.04
CA GLY A 405 41.01 -56.67 30.15
C GLY A 405 40.00 -55.58 30.56
N GLU A 406 38.91 -55.39 29.81
CA GLU A 406 38.06 -54.21 29.95
C GLU A 406 37.13 -54.27 31.18
N THR A 407 37.23 -53.24 32.02
CA THR A 407 36.46 -53.12 33.26
C THR A 407 34.95 -52.98 33.00
N ALA A 408 34.15 -52.99 34.07
CA ALA A 408 32.75 -52.58 33.97
C ALA A 408 32.62 -51.08 33.63
N GLY A 409 33.57 -50.25 34.08
CA GLY A 409 33.66 -48.84 33.73
C GLY A 409 33.90 -48.62 32.25
N GLU A 410 34.91 -49.26 31.65
CA GLU A 410 35.30 -49.10 30.24
C GLU A 410 34.23 -49.54 29.24
N ARG A 411 33.52 -50.62 29.55
CA ARG A 411 32.37 -51.04 28.74
C ARG A 411 31.19 -50.07 28.85
N THR A 412 31.04 -49.39 29.99
CA THR A 412 30.03 -48.34 30.18
C THR A 412 30.46 -47.01 29.53
N GLU A 413 31.74 -46.65 29.60
CA GLU A 413 32.37 -45.51 28.94
C GLU A 413 32.09 -45.55 27.43
N LYS A 414 32.51 -46.64 26.77
CA LYS A 414 32.30 -46.86 25.33
C LYS A 414 30.82 -46.86 24.96
N PHE A 415 29.95 -47.45 25.78
CA PHE A 415 28.50 -47.44 25.57
C PHE A 415 27.92 -46.02 25.62
N MET A 416 28.28 -45.22 26.62
CA MET A 416 27.76 -43.85 26.79
C MET A 416 28.31 -42.90 25.72
N THR A 417 29.60 -42.97 25.40
CA THR A 417 30.21 -42.20 24.31
C THR A 417 29.56 -42.55 22.97
N ALA A 418 29.40 -43.84 22.64
CA ALA A 418 28.72 -44.26 21.40
C ALA A 418 27.25 -43.80 21.36
N ARG A 419 26.52 -43.90 22.48
CA ARG A 419 25.14 -43.37 22.61
C ARG A 419 25.08 -41.86 22.38
N SER A 420 26.01 -41.08 22.95
CA SER A 420 26.07 -39.62 22.80
C SER A 420 26.39 -39.20 21.36
N LEU A 421 27.37 -39.86 20.72
CA LEU A 421 27.70 -39.67 19.31
C LEU A 421 26.52 -40.01 18.39
N LEU A 422 25.80 -41.10 18.66
CA LEU A 422 24.62 -41.52 17.88
C LEU A 422 23.44 -40.55 18.04
N SER A 423 23.20 -40.02 19.24
CA SER A 423 22.19 -38.97 19.47
C SER A 423 22.55 -37.68 18.74
N THR A 424 23.82 -37.27 18.79
CA THR A 424 24.34 -36.08 18.09
C THR A 424 24.23 -36.23 16.57
N ALA A 425 24.48 -37.43 16.03
CA ALA A 425 24.30 -37.74 14.62
C ALA A 425 22.82 -37.71 14.20
N ALA A 426 21.90 -38.20 15.04
CA ALA A 426 20.46 -38.14 14.78
C ALA A 426 19.96 -36.68 14.74
N ASP A 427 20.35 -35.85 15.72
CA ASP A 427 20.04 -34.42 15.75
C ASP A 427 20.59 -33.67 14.53
N ALA A 428 21.76 -34.06 14.03
CA ALA A 428 22.33 -33.49 12.81
C ALA A 428 21.54 -33.90 11.56
N VAL A 429 21.11 -35.16 11.45
CA VAL A 429 20.26 -35.62 10.33
C VAL A 429 18.85 -35.01 10.39
N GLU A 430 18.27 -34.79 11.57
CA GLU A 430 17.00 -34.06 11.76
C GLU A 430 17.12 -32.63 11.22
N ARG A 431 18.25 -31.94 11.45
CA ARG A 431 18.54 -30.61 10.86
C ARG A 431 18.69 -30.65 9.34
N ILE A 432 19.40 -31.63 8.80
CA ILE A 432 19.57 -31.79 7.34
C ILE A 432 18.20 -32.04 6.66
N MET A 433 17.33 -32.86 7.26
CA MET A 433 16.01 -33.13 6.70
C MET A 433 15.05 -31.92 6.81
N SER A 434 15.02 -31.24 7.96
CA SER A 434 14.19 -30.04 8.15
C SER A 434 14.65 -28.84 7.30
N SER A 435 15.96 -28.73 7.02
CA SER A 435 16.51 -27.69 6.15
C SER A 435 15.98 -27.72 4.71
N TYR A 436 15.37 -28.83 4.25
CA TYR A 436 14.70 -28.88 2.95
C TYR A 436 13.63 -27.77 2.78
N LYS A 437 12.97 -27.38 3.89
CA LYS A 437 12.08 -26.20 3.92
C LYS A 437 12.85 -24.92 3.62
N GLU A 438 13.97 -24.69 4.30
CA GLU A 438 14.84 -23.51 4.12
C GLU A 438 15.39 -23.43 2.69
N VAL A 439 15.83 -24.55 2.10
CA VAL A 439 16.27 -24.62 0.69
C VAL A 439 15.13 -24.27 -0.26
N THR A 440 13.91 -24.72 0.03
CA THR A 440 12.73 -24.44 -0.80
C THR A 440 12.30 -22.97 -0.71
N GLU A 441 12.39 -22.37 0.47
CA GLU A 441 12.13 -20.94 0.69
C GLU A 441 13.23 -20.07 0.03
N LEU A 442 14.50 -20.46 0.18
CA LEU A 442 15.63 -19.83 -0.51
C LEU A 442 15.47 -19.91 -2.04
N ALA A 443 14.99 -21.03 -2.60
CA ALA A 443 14.69 -21.12 -4.02
C ALA A 443 13.62 -20.10 -4.45
N GLY A 444 12.60 -19.88 -3.62
CA GLY A 444 11.60 -18.83 -3.79
C GLY A 444 12.21 -17.43 -3.93
N TYR A 445 13.07 -17.02 -2.98
CA TYR A 445 13.75 -15.72 -3.02
C TYR A 445 14.77 -15.62 -4.15
N THR A 446 15.56 -16.68 -4.37
CA THR A 446 16.54 -16.78 -5.47
C THR A 446 15.89 -16.56 -6.83
N ALA A 447 14.70 -17.13 -7.06
CA ALA A 447 13.98 -16.97 -8.31
C ALA A 447 13.60 -15.50 -8.55
N ARG A 448 12.97 -14.84 -7.57
CA ARG A 448 12.51 -13.44 -7.70
C ARG A 448 13.66 -12.43 -7.78
N VAL A 449 14.67 -12.57 -6.91
CA VAL A 449 15.85 -11.68 -6.91
C VAL A 449 16.67 -11.84 -8.19
N HIS A 450 16.78 -13.06 -8.74
CA HIS A 450 17.38 -13.25 -10.07
C HIS A 450 16.52 -12.62 -11.17
N GLU A 451 15.21 -12.89 -11.19
CA GLU A 451 14.26 -12.39 -12.19
C GLU A 451 14.30 -10.86 -12.26
N MET A 452 14.30 -10.20 -11.10
CA MET A 452 14.58 -8.77 -10.93
C MET A 452 15.89 -8.33 -11.58
N VAL A 453 17.03 -8.93 -11.20
CA VAL A 453 18.35 -8.53 -11.74
C VAL A 453 18.50 -8.84 -13.24
N SER A 454 17.79 -9.83 -13.80
CA SER A 454 17.72 -10.03 -15.25
C SER A 454 16.87 -8.97 -15.95
N VAL A 455 15.61 -8.76 -15.51
CA VAL A 455 14.70 -7.79 -16.14
C VAL A 455 15.28 -6.38 -16.09
N PHE A 456 15.95 -6.00 -14.99
CA PHE A 456 16.60 -4.69 -14.88
C PHE A 456 17.70 -4.52 -15.95
N LYS A 457 18.44 -5.57 -16.29
CA LYS A 457 19.50 -5.54 -17.34
C LYS A 457 18.94 -5.61 -18.76
N ASP A 458 17.90 -6.39 -18.96
CA ASP A 458 17.17 -6.42 -20.22
C ASP A 458 16.65 -5.02 -20.55
N VAL A 459 15.98 -4.37 -19.58
CA VAL A 459 15.45 -3.00 -19.68
C VAL A 459 16.56 -1.94 -19.81
N GLU A 460 17.68 -2.08 -19.08
CA GLU A 460 18.88 -1.23 -19.22
C GLU A 460 19.43 -1.28 -20.66
N SER A 461 19.36 -2.46 -21.30
CA SER A 461 19.77 -2.70 -22.70
C SER A 461 18.70 -2.37 -23.76
N GLY A 462 17.52 -1.89 -23.37
CA GLY A 462 16.43 -1.52 -24.28
C GLY A 462 15.49 -2.67 -24.70
N HIS A 463 15.56 -3.83 -24.05
CA HIS A 463 14.65 -4.95 -24.30
C HIS A 463 13.48 -4.94 -23.30
N PHE A 464 12.26 -4.75 -23.80
CA PHE A 464 11.02 -4.67 -23.02
C PHE A 464 10.10 -5.85 -23.37
N GLU A 465 9.52 -6.52 -22.36
CA GLU A 465 8.48 -7.53 -22.58
C GLU A 465 7.19 -7.15 -21.83
N ARG A 466 6.04 -7.13 -22.53
CA ARG A 466 4.75 -6.83 -21.91
C ARG A 466 3.71 -7.92 -22.20
N LYS A 467 3.15 -8.50 -21.14
CA LYS A 467 2.27 -9.68 -21.17
C LYS A 467 0.85 -9.46 -21.75
N SER A 468 0.61 -8.34 -22.43
CA SER A 468 -0.73 -7.88 -22.85
C SER A 468 -0.95 -7.85 -24.36
N LEU A 469 0.06 -8.23 -25.15
CA LEU A 469 -0.06 -8.33 -26.60
C LEU A 469 -0.35 -9.79 -26.97
N ASP A 470 -1.60 -10.07 -27.36
CA ASP A 470 -1.91 -11.29 -28.11
C ASP A 470 -1.25 -11.18 -29.49
N VAL A 471 -0.13 -11.90 -29.64
CA VAL A 471 0.86 -11.72 -30.72
C VAL A 471 0.28 -11.91 -32.13
N GLU A 472 -0.89 -12.52 -32.25
CA GLU A 472 -1.58 -12.80 -33.52
C GLU A 472 -2.19 -11.54 -34.18
N HIS A 473 -2.28 -10.39 -33.50
CA HIS A 473 -2.91 -9.15 -34.02
C HIS A 473 -2.08 -7.85 -33.83
N ALA A 474 -0.76 -7.93 -33.62
CA ALA A 474 0.08 -6.74 -33.45
C ALA A 474 0.20 -5.90 -34.76
N ASP A 475 -0.09 -4.59 -34.71
CA ASP A 475 0.09 -3.67 -35.85
C ASP A 475 1.57 -3.69 -36.30
N PRO A 476 1.89 -3.81 -37.61
CA PRO A 476 3.26 -3.83 -38.13
C PRO A 476 4.16 -2.67 -37.66
N ILE A 477 3.57 -1.51 -37.32
CA ILE A 477 4.30 -0.36 -36.75
C ILE A 477 5.05 -0.76 -35.47
N LEU A 478 4.55 -1.72 -34.68
CA LEU A 478 5.15 -2.18 -33.43
C LEU A 478 6.45 -2.99 -33.61
N GLN A 479 6.80 -3.36 -34.85
CA GLN A 479 7.99 -4.17 -35.16
C GLN A 479 9.17 -3.32 -35.69
N GLY A 480 8.96 -2.03 -35.94
CA GLY A 480 9.99 -1.13 -36.45
C GLY A 480 10.94 -0.60 -35.36
N THR A 481 12.11 -0.14 -35.79
CA THR A 481 13.10 0.55 -34.94
C THR A 481 13.41 1.91 -35.54
N GLY A 482 13.06 2.99 -34.84
CA GLY A 482 13.42 4.36 -35.25
C GLY A 482 14.85 4.74 -34.86
N THR A 483 15.40 5.78 -35.49
CA THR A 483 16.75 6.29 -35.22
C THR A 483 16.73 7.62 -34.48
N VAL A 484 17.51 7.73 -33.38
CA VAL A 484 17.72 9.01 -32.66
C VAL A 484 19.06 9.61 -33.07
N ILE A 485 19.07 10.90 -33.42
CA ILE A 485 20.25 11.67 -33.81
C ILE A 485 20.39 12.85 -32.84
N GLU A 486 21.58 13.05 -32.27
CA GLU A 486 21.88 14.28 -31.54
C GLU A 486 22.18 15.42 -32.53
N SER A 487 21.47 16.54 -32.37
CA SER A 487 21.69 17.75 -33.17
C SER A 487 22.90 18.51 -32.68
N HIS A 488 23.70 19.03 -33.63
CA HIS A 488 24.76 19.98 -33.36
C HIS A 488 24.27 21.44 -33.36
N ASP A 489 23.18 21.73 -34.07
CA ASP A 489 22.64 23.08 -34.28
C ASP A 489 21.45 23.40 -33.34
N ASP A 490 21.33 22.66 -32.23
CA ASP A 490 20.19 22.70 -31.29
C ASP A 490 18.81 22.60 -32.01
N LEU A 491 18.71 21.79 -33.08
CA LEU A 491 17.47 21.54 -33.82
C LEU A 491 16.63 20.41 -33.20
N VAL A 492 15.32 20.62 -33.05
CA VAL A 492 14.33 19.56 -32.80
C VAL A 492 13.59 19.26 -34.10
N LYS A 493 13.74 18.05 -34.65
CA LYS A 493 12.99 17.58 -35.82
C LYS A 493 12.48 16.16 -35.59
N LEU A 494 11.17 15.97 -35.81
CA LEU A 494 10.56 14.65 -35.95
C LEU A 494 10.37 14.40 -37.45
N ASP A 495 10.78 13.22 -37.92
CA ASP A 495 10.61 12.79 -39.31
C ASP A 495 9.93 11.41 -39.33
N ASN A 496 8.65 11.40 -39.69
CA ASN A 496 7.80 10.22 -39.82
C ASN A 496 7.75 9.30 -38.59
N ILE A 497 7.65 9.88 -37.38
CA ILE A 497 7.65 9.12 -36.12
C ILE A 497 6.22 8.67 -35.75
N PRO A 498 5.95 7.37 -35.54
CA PRO A 498 4.69 6.91 -34.96
C PRO A 498 4.66 7.18 -33.45
N VAL A 499 3.58 7.79 -32.95
CA VAL A 499 3.36 7.98 -31.50
C VAL A 499 2.54 6.80 -30.99
N VAL A 500 3.21 5.89 -30.28
CA VAL A 500 2.61 4.64 -29.75
C VAL A 500 2.66 4.65 -28.22
N THR A 501 1.59 4.22 -27.55
CA THR A 501 1.62 4.00 -26.09
C THR A 501 2.45 2.75 -25.75
N PRO A 502 2.95 2.63 -24.50
CA PRO A 502 3.52 1.38 -24.02
C PRO A 502 2.55 0.19 -24.03
N ASN A 503 1.24 0.40 -24.22
CA ASN A 503 0.25 -0.69 -24.34
C ASN A 503 0.24 -1.31 -25.75
N GLY A 504 0.74 -0.57 -26.75
CA GLY A 504 0.62 -0.89 -28.18
C GLY A 504 -0.40 0.00 -28.92
N ASP A 505 -1.08 0.93 -28.25
CA ASP A 505 -2.07 1.81 -28.89
C ASP A 505 -1.35 2.84 -29.78
N VAL A 506 -1.62 2.84 -31.09
CA VAL A 506 -1.06 3.85 -32.02
C VAL A 506 -1.92 5.12 -31.92
N LEU A 507 -1.41 6.16 -31.28
CA LEU A 507 -2.09 7.45 -31.11
C LEU A 507 -1.97 8.34 -32.34
N VAL A 508 -0.83 8.29 -33.05
CA VAL A 508 -0.56 9.04 -34.29
C VAL A 508 0.30 8.15 -35.18
N ARG A 509 -0.12 7.91 -36.44
CA ARG A 509 0.57 6.97 -37.35
C ARG A 509 1.90 7.50 -37.90
N SER A 510 2.01 8.80 -38.13
CA SER A 510 3.25 9.47 -38.54
C SER A 510 3.19 10.94 -38.13
N LEU A 511 4.15 11.39 -37.33
CA LEU A 511 4.28 12.76 -36.85
C LEU A 511 5.59 13.36 -37.38
N SER A 512 5.48 14.47 -38.11
CA SER A 512 6.62 15.15 -38.76
C SER A 512 6.53 16.66 -38.57
N PHE A 513 7.50 17.27 -37.91
CA PHE A 513 7.62 18.72 -37.78
C PHE A 513 9.05 19.13 -37.37
N GLU A 514 9.39 20.40 -37.58
CA GLU A 514 10.71 20.97 -37.29
C GLU A 514 10.55 22.24 -36.42
N ILE A 515 11.32 22.34 -35.33
CA ILE A 515 11.39 23.47 -34.41
C ILE A 515 12.87 23.87 -34.26
N ARG A 516 13.15 25.14 -34.55
CA ARG A 516 14.45 25.78 -34.39
C ARG A 516 14.47 26.65 -33.11
N PRO A 517 15.64 27.08 -32.62
CA PRO A 517 15.70 28.04 -31.52
C PRO A 517 14.82 29.26 -31.77
N HIS A 518 14.14 29.73 -30.71
CA HIS A 518 13.14 30.81 -30.72
C HIS A 518 11.81 30.52 -31.46
N MET A 519 11.62 29.35 -32.10
CA MET A 519 10.30 28.91 -32.57
C MET A 519 9.46 28.38 -31.41
N HIS A 520 8.78 29.27 -30.69
CA HIS A 520 7.89 28.89 -29.59
C HIS A 520 6.65 28.15 -30.12
N LEU A 521 6.42 26.91 -29.68
CA LEU A 521 5.36 26.00 -30.13
C LEU A 521 4.27 25.82 -29.07
N LEU A 522 3.03 26.11 -29.46
CA LEU A 522 1.83 25.74 -28.71
C LEU A 522 1.33 24.37 -29.18
N ILE A 523 1.01 23.46 -28.25
CA ILE A 523 0.47 22.13 -28.53
C ILE A 523 -0.94 22.01 -27.94
N THR A 524 -1.92 21.63 -28.76
CA THR A 524 -3.33 21.51 -28.37
C THR A 524 -4.03 20.36 -29.09
N GLY A 525 -5.26 20.05 -28.68
CA GLY A 525 -6.06 18.92 -29.17
C GLY A 525 -6.75 18.17 -28.03
N PRO A 526 -7.61 17.17 -28.31
CA PRO A 526 -8.41 16.47 -27.29
C PRO A 526 -7.59 15.76 -26.19
N ASN A 527 -8.29 15.22 -25.19
CA ASN A 527 -7.64 14.36 -24.20
C ASN A 527 -7.35 12.98 -24.82
N GLY A 528 -6.25 12.33 -24.40
CA GLY A 528 -5.81 11.04 -24.94
C GLY A 528 -5.00 11.09 -26.25
N CYS A 529 -5.15 12.11 -27.10
CA CYS A 529 -4.56 12.17 -28.47
C CYS A 529 -3.02 12.22 -28.60
N GLY A 530 -2.25 12.02 -27.52
CA GLY A 530 -0.79 11.88 -27.59
C GLY A 530 0.04 13.14 -27.32
N LYS A 531 -0.57 14.25 -26.85
CA LYS A 531 0.12 15.50 -26.48
C LYS A 531 1.36 15.25 -25.59
N SER A 532 1.15 14.79 -24.35
CA SER A 532 2.22 14.45 -23.40
C SER A 532 3.04 13.21 -23.81
N SER A 533 2.49 12.34 -24.65
CA SER A 533 3.23 11.20 -25.24
C SER A 533 4.35 11.68 -26.18
N THR A 534 4.10 12.75 -26.94
CA THR A 534 5.10 13.41 -27.80
C THR A 534 6.26 13.95 -26.95
N PHE A 535 6.00 14.51 -25.78
CA PHE A 535 7.05 14.92 -24.83
C PHE A 535 7.83 13.74 -24.23
N ARG A 536 7.19 12.58 -23.99
CA ARG A 536 7.90 11.36 -23.53
C ARG A 536 8.83 10.80 -24.60
N LEU A 537 8.47 10.92 -25.89
CA LEU A 537 9.36 10.61 -27.01
C LEU A 537 10.51 11.61 -27.11
N LEU A 538 10.24 12.92 -27.06
CA LEU A 538 11.28 13.96 -27.12
C LEU A 538 12.29 13.86 -25.97
N GLY A 539 11.84 13.57 -24.75
CA GLY A 539 12.72 13.28 -23.60
C GLY A 539 13.46 11.95 -23.72
N GLY A 540 13.00 11.02 -24.56
CA GLY A 540 13.54 9.66 -24.70
C GLY A 540 13.16 8.74 -23.54
N LEU A 541 12.03 9.00 -22.88
CA LEU A 541 11.43 8.11 -21.88
C LEU A 541 10.71 6.91 -22.55
N TRP A 542 10.19 7.12 -23.76
CA TRP A 542 9.59 6.08 -24.60
C TRP A 542 10.48 5.80 -25.82
N PRO A 543 10.60 4.54 -26.28
CA PRO A 543 11.31 4.18 -27.50
C PRO A 543 10.56 4.66 -28.75
N ILE A 544 11.28 4.82 -29.87
CA ILE A 544 10.71 5.13 -31.18
C ILE A 544 10.62 3.86 -32.04
N TYR A 545 9.41 3.53 -32.49
CA TYR A 545 9.12 2.36 -33.31
C TYR A 545 9.25 2.63 -34.83
N GLY A 546 9.64 3.84 -35.21
CA GLY A 546 9.84 4.23 -36.61
C GLY A 546 10.28 5.68 -36.73
N GLY A 547 10.60 6.09 -37.96
CA GLY A 547 11.04 7.45 -38.27
C GLY A 547 12.42 7.81 -37.72
N THR A 548 12.75 9.09 -37.79
CA THR A 548 13.98 9.67 -37.22
C THR A 548 13.65 10.82 -36.27
N LEU A 549 14.22 10.78 -35.07
CA LEU A 549 14.19 11.86 -34.09
C LEU A 549 15.54 12.57 -34.04
N THR A 550 15.61 13.78 -34.56
CA THR A 550 16.75 14.69 -34.34
C THR A 550 16.41 15.61 -33.17
N ARG A 551 17.28 15.67 -32.14
CA ARG A 551 17.05 16.53 -30.96
C ARG A 551 18.36 17.08 -30.38
N PRO A 552 18.34 18.21 -29.65
CA PRO A 552 19.47 18.68 -28.86
C PRO A 552 19.97 17.64 -27.85
N LYS A 553 21.16 17.90 -27.29
CA LYS A 553 21.66 17.15 -26.13
C LYS A 553 20.69 17.29 -24.96
N ARG A 554 20.56 16.23 -24.15
CA ARG A 554 19.67 16.21 -22.97
C ARG A 554 19.96 17.33 -21.95
N SER A 555 21.20 17.85 -21.88
CA SER A 555 21.56 19.03 -21.07
C SER A 555 20.89 20.32 -21.51
N ASN A 556 20.52 20.43 -22.79
CA ASN A 556 19.99 21.64 -23.41
C ASN A 556 18.45 21.65 -23.41
N MET A 557 17.81 20.63 -22.81
CA MET A 557 16.36 20.44 -22.77
C MET A 557 15.91 20.22 -21.32
N PHE A 558 14.92 20.98 -20.85
CA PHE A 558 14.31 20.78 -19.54
C PHE A 558 12.82 20.44 -19.68
N TYR A 559 12.32 19.53 -18.85
CA TYR A 559 10.95 19.04 -18.90
C TYR A 559 10.21 19.32 -17.59
N ILE A 560 9.08 20.02 -17.67
CA ILE A 560 8.16 20.22 -16.54
C ILE A 560 6.91 19.36 -16.75
N PRO A 561 6.68 18.31 -15.93
CA PRO A 561 5.50 17.46 -16.03
C PRO A 561 4.23 18.11 -15.49
N GLN A 562 3.07 17.69 -16.01
CA GLN A 562 1.72 18.06 -15.55
C GLN A 562 1.50 17.89 -14.04
N ARG A 563 2.10 16.86 -13.44
CA ARG A 563 2.16 16.65 -11.98
C ARG A 563 3.56 17.01 -11.48
N PRO A 564 3.77 18.15 -10.79
CA PRO A 564 5.09 18.54 -10.30
C PRO A 564 5.67 17.52 -9.31
N TYR A 565 6.90 17.08 -9.56
CA TYR A 565 7.68 16.28 -8.60
C TYR A 565 8.40 17.19 -7.60
N LEU A 566 8.46 16.77 -6.33
CA LEU A 566 9.20 17.42 -5.26
C LEU A 566 10.14 16.38 -4.64
N SER A 567 11.37 16.78 -4.31
CA SER A 567 12.34 15.86 -3.70
C SER A 567 12.11 15.76 -2.19
N LEU A 568 12.70 14.75 -1.54
CA LEU A 568 12.70 14.61 -0.08
C LEU A 568 13.73 15.53 0.62
N GLY A 569 14.36 16.45 -0.13
CA GLY A 569 15.42 17.33 0.34
C GLY A 569 14.90 18.63 0.98
N ASN A 570 15.82 19.55 1.26
CA ASN A 570 15.50 20.88 1.77
C ASN A 570 14.92 21.82 0.68
N LEU A 571 14.51 23.03 1.07
CA LEU A 571 13.92 24.01 0.14
C LEU A 571 14.89 24.41 -0.99
N ARG A 572 16.20 24.49 -0.72
CA ARG A 572 17.22 24.75 -1.75
C ARG A 572 17.25 23.63 -2.79
N GLU A 573 17.23 22.39 -2.33
CA GLU A 573 17.17 21.17 -3.16
C GLU A 573 15.87 21.08 -3.98
N GLN A 574 14.78 21.75 -3.56
CA GLN A 574 13.58 21.88 -4.43
C GLN A 574 13.82 22.77 -5.65
N VAL A 575 14.66 23.80 -5.55
CA VAL A 575 14.88 24.79 -6.63
C VAL A 575 15.99 24.36 -7.60
N ILE A 576 17.04 23.69 -7.11
CA ILE A 576 18.18 23.29 -7.94
C ILE A 576 17.99 21.94 -8.65
N TYR A 577 17.05 21.09 -8.20
CA TYR A 577 16.82 19.76 -8.78
C TYR A 577 16.74 19.77 -10.32
N PRO A 578 17.47 18.90 -11.05
CA PRO A 578 18.16 17.70 -10.57
C PRO A 578 19.63 17.87 -10.12
N ASP A 579 20.17 19.08 -10.00
CA ASP A 579 21.53 19.29 -9.44
C ASP A 579 21.62 18.87 -7.95
N THR A 580 22.82 18.52 -7.49
CA THR A 580 23.14 18.53 -6.04
C THR A 580 23.62 19.89 -5.56
N VAL A 581 23.76 20.06 -4.23
CA VAL A 581 24.34 21.27 -3.63
C VAL A 581 25.81 21.47 -4.02
N GLU A 582 26.55 20.39 -4.31
CA GLU A 582 27.89 20.43 -4.88
C GLU A 582 27.88 20.98 -6.32
N ASP A 583 26.95 20.52 -7.16
CA ASP A 583 26.80 21.01 -8.55
C ASP A 583 26.43 22.51 -8.56
N MET A 584 25.51 22.93 -7.68
CA MET A 584 25.14 24.35 -7.51
C MET A 584 26.36 25.22 -7.19
N ARG A 585 27.21 24.76 -6.27
CA ARG A 585 28.46 25.44 -5.89
C ARG A 585 29.48 25.43 -7.03
N ALA A 586 29.60 24.33 -7.77
CA ALA A 586 30.46 24.23 -8.95
C ALA A 586 30.00 25.16 -10.10
N LYS A 587 28.69 25.37 -10.25
CA LYS A 587 28.08 26.37 -11.16
C LYS A 587 28.19 27.81 -10.63
N GLY A 588 28.82 28.05 -9.48
CA GLY A 588 29.01 29.37 -8.90
C GLY A 588 27.71 30.07 -8.48
N ARG A 589 26.66 29.31 -8.16
CA ARG A 589 25.37 29.85 -7.71
C ARG A 589 25.35 29.95 -6.18
N THR A 590 24.67 30.97 -5.68
CA THR A 590 24.50 31.26 -4.25
C THR A 590 23.02 31.39 -3.89
N ASP A 591 22.69 31.40 -2.61
CA ASP A 591 21.30 31.47 -2.15
C ASP A 591 20.63 32.81 -2.56
N GLU A 592 21.38 33.91 -2.73
CA GLU A 592 20.87 35.17 -3.27
C GLU A 592 20.45 35.07 -4.75
N PHE A 593 21.14 34.24 -5.54
CA PHE A 593 20.71 33.93 -6.91
C PHE A 593 19.40 33.13 -6.91
N LEU A 594 19.25 32.20 -5.96
CA LEU A 594 18.02 31.43 -5.80
C LEU A 594 16.85 32.29 -5.28
N GLU A 595 17.10 33.28 -4.42
CA GLU A 595 16.09 34.29 -4.05
C GLU A 595 15.68 35.12 -5.27
N GLY A 596 16.63 35.52 -6.12
CA GLY A 596 16.35 36.16 -7.40
C GLY A 596 15.40 35.33 -8.28
N VAL A 597 15.67 34.03 -8.42
CA VAL A 597 14.83 33.09 -9.16
C VAL A 597 13.44 32.92 -8.53
N LEU A 598 13.35 32.78 -7.19
CA LEU A 598 12.06 32.66 -6.50
C LEU A 598 11.23 33.96 -6.56
N ASN A 599 11.87 35.12 -6.64
CA ASN A 599 11.17 36.39 -6.81
C ASN A 599 10.52 36.51 -8.21
N VAL A 600 11.12 35.96 -9.27
CA VAL A 600 10.52 35.92 -10.62
C VAL A 600 9.25 35.04 -10.68
N VAL A 601 9.17 33.99 -9.86
CA VAL A 601 7.98 33.11 -9.77
C VAL A 601 7.05 33.49 -8.60
N ASN A 602 7.22 34.67 -8.01
CA ASN A 602 6.44 35.17 -6.86
C ASN A 602 6.36 34.15 -5.69
N LEU A 603 7.49 33.53 -5.33
CA LEU A 603 7.65 32.57 -4.23
C LEU A 603 8.65 33.01 -3.14
N GLY A 604 9.25 34.21 -3.22
CA GLY A 604 10.22 34.70 -2.23
C GLY A 604 9.72 34.74 -0.78
N TYR A 605 8.39 34.72 -0.55
CA TYR A 605 7.81 34.59 0.78
C TYR A 605 7.96 33.18 1.39
N VAL A 606 8.05 32.12 0.56
CA VAL A 606 8.10 30.71 1.01
C VAL A 606 9.36 30.47 1.84
N VAL A 607 10.52 31.00 1.41
CA VAL A 607 11.80 30.90 2.15
C VAL A 607 11.65 31.38 3.60
N LYS A 608 10.86 32.45 3.82
CA LYS A 608 10.63 33.02 5.16
C LYS A 608 9.49 32.31 5.92
N ARG A 609 8.48 31.78 5.21
CA ARG A 609 7.37 31.02 5.79
C ARG A 609 7.81 29.68 6.36
N GLU A 610 8.72 28.99 5.66
CA GLU A 610 9.09 27.60 5.92
C GLU A 610 10.31 27.42 6.84
N GLY A 611 10.99 28.51 7.22
CA GLY A 611 12.15 28.48 8.12
C GLY A 611 13.53 28.55 7.45
N GLY A 612 13.60 28.91 6.16
CA GLY A 612 14.84 29.15 5.42
C GLY A 612 15.15 28.09 4.35
N TRP A 613 16.29 28.28 3.66
CA TRP A 613 16.74 27.40 2.58
C TRP A 613 17.04 25.96 3.00
N ASP A 614 17.44 25.77 4.26
CA ASP A 614 17.79 24.48 4.86
C ASP A 614 16.63 23.81 5.62
N ALA A 615 15.43 24.39 5.57
CA ALA A 615 14.21 23.75 6.09
C ALA A 615 13.92 22.42 5.35
N ILE A 616 13.39 21.43 6.05
CA ILE A 616 12.98 20.12 5.49
C ILE A 616 11.57 19.82 5.99
N ASN A 617 10.59 19.93 5.08
CA ASN A 617 9.18 19.69 5.33
C ASN A 617 8.65 18.63 4.34
N ASP A 618 7.45 18.08 4.55
CA ASP A 618 6.77 17.36 3.48
C ASP A 618 6.21 18.37 2.46
N TRP A 619 7.03 18.69 1.47
CA TRP A 619 6.69 19.65 0.42
C TRP A 619 5.48 19.24 -0.41
N HIS A 620 5.08 17.96 -0.40
CA HIS A 620 3.88 17.54 -1.09
C HIS A 620 2.63 18.11 -0.40
N ASP A 621 2.59 18.18 0.92
CA ASP A 621 1.38 18.60 1.64
C ASP A 621 1.47 20.06 2.12
N VAL A 622 2.69 20.60 2.26
CA VAL A 622 2.95 21.99 2.69
C VAL A 622 2.86 23.01 1.54
N LEU A 623 3.12 22.63 0.29
CA LEU A 623 3.01 23.52 -0.86
C LEU A 623 1.65 23.36 -1.57
N SER A 624 0.92 24.45 -1.74
CA SER A 624 -0.31 24.46 -2.55
C SER A 624 -0.01 24.12 -4.02
N GLY A 625 -0.99 23.57 -4.76
CA GLY A 625 -0.78 23.12 -6.15
C GLY A 625 -0.18 24.19 -7.08
N GLY A 626 -0.57 25.46 -6.91
CA GLY A 626 0.02 26.59 -7.62
C GLY A 626 1.46 26.90 -7.20
N GLU A 627 1.83 26.73 -5.93
CA GLU A 627 3.22 26.83 -5.48
C GLU A 627 4.08 25.68 -6.02
N LYS A 628 3.57 24.44 -6.03
CA LYS A 628 4.25 23.28 -6.64
C LYS A 628 4.60 23.54 -8.12
N GLN A 629 3.66 24.11 -8.87
CA GLN A 629 3.87 24.49 -10.27
C GLN A 629 4.89 25.63 -10.44
N ARG A 630 4.84 26.66 -9.57
CA ARG A 630 5.82 27.77 -9.59
C ARG A 630 7.23 27.34 -9.18
N ILE A 631 7.40 26.34 -8.30
CA ILE A 631 8.69 25.67 -8.05
C ILE A 631 9.21 24.95 -9.31
N GLY A 632 8.32 24.35 -10.11
CA GLY A 632 8.69 23.80 -11.42
C GLY A 632 9.31 24.86 -12.35
N MET A 633 8.70 26.04 -12.44
CA MET A 633 9.23 27.16 -13.22
C MET A 633 10.52 27.75 -12.62
N ALA A 634 10.69 27.74 -11.29
CA ALA A 634 11.92 28.15 -10.64
C ALA A 634 13.13 27.29 -11.08
N ARG A 635 12.95 25.96 -11.15
CA ARG A 635 13.97 25.05 -11.68
C ARG A 635 14.36 25.39 -13.12
N LEU A 636 13.37 25.68 -13.97
CA LEU A 636 13.63 26.05 -15.37
C LEU A 636 14.52 27.31 -15.48
N PHE A 637 14.27 28.32 -14.65
CA PHE A 637 15.07 29.56 -14.65
C PHE A 637 16.45 29.39 -14.01
N TYR A 638 16.58 28.50 -13.02
CA TYR A 638 17.87 28.11 -12.45
C TYR A 638 18.76 27.37 -13.47
N HIS A 639 18.20 26.39 -14.21
CA HIS A 639 18.95 25.58 -15.19
C HIS A 639 19.19 26.28 -16.52
N LYS A 640 18.26 27.13 -16.97
CA LYS A 640 18.34 27.90 -18.22
C LYS A 640 18.71 27.06 -19.48
N PRO A 641 17.87 26.08 -19.88
CA PRO A 641 18.07 25.27 -21.08
C PRO A 641 17.86 26.06 -22.39
N SER A 642 18.28 25.51 -23.53
CA SER A 642 17.88 26.00 -24.86
C SER A 642 16.39 25.77 -25.13
N TYR A 643 15.82 24.68 -24.61
CA TYR A 643 14.42 24.27 -24.78
C TYR A 643 13.73 23.92 -23.45
N ALA A 644 12.49 24.40 -23.28
CA ALA A 644 11.57 23.95 -22.24
C ALA A 644 10.42 23.16 -22.86
N LEU A 645 10.13 21.98 -22.31
CA LEU A 645 8.95 21.18 -22.62
C LEU A 645 7.99 21.28 -21.42
N LEU A 646 6.85 21.92 -21.62
CA LEU A 646 5.94 22.40 -20.58
C LEU A 646 4.57 21.70 -20.71
N ASP A 647 4.35 20.65 -19.92
CA ASP A 647 3.14 19.83 -19.96
C ASP A 647 2.09 20.40 -18.98
N GLU A 648 1.22 21.31 -19.42
CA GLU A 648 0.15 21.95 -18.63
C GLU A 648 0.58 22.60 -17.29
N CYS A 649 1.86 22.96 -17.17
CA CYS A 649 2.53 23.26 -15.90
C CYS A 649 2.13 24.57 -15.18
N THR A 650 1.08 25.26 -15.65
CA THR A 650 0.53 26.50 -15.04
C THR A 650 -0.97 26.45 -14.81
N SER A 651 -1.60 25.27 -14.93
CA SER A 651 -3.05 25.08 -14.76
C SER A 651 -3.62 25.53 -13.40
N ALA A 652 -2.80 25.53 -12.34
CA ALA A 652 -3.13 26.01 -11.00
C ALA A 652 -2.50 27.38 -10.66
N VAL A 653 -2.09 28.15 -11.67
CA VAL A 653 -1.47 29.48 -11.52
C VAL A 653 -2.36 30.57 -12.13
N SER A 654 -2.40 31.74 -11.48
CA SER A 654 -3.13 32.91 -11.96
C SER A 654 -2.52 33.48 -13.25
N ILE A 655 -3.36 34.13 -14.07
CA ILE A 655 -3.03 34.53 -15.46
C ILE A 655 -1.93 35.61 -15.51
N ASP A 656 -1.85 36.45 -14.48
CA ASP A 656 -0.83 37.48 -14.30
C ASP A 656 0.57 36.88 -14.06
N VAL A 657 0.69 35.94 -13.12
CA VAL A 657 1.96 35.27 -12.80
C VAL A 657 2.35 34.29 -13.91
N GLU A 658 1.38 33.59 -14.51
CA GLU A 658 1.58 32.81 -15.74
C GLU A 658 2.22 33.69 -16.84
N GLY A 659 1.65 34.87 -17.09
CA GLY A 659 2.16 35.81 -18.09
C GLY A 659 3.58 36.30 -17.79
N GLN A 660 3.88 36.61 -16.52
CA GLN A 660 5.22 37.04 -16.10
C GLN A 660 6.27 35.94 -16.31
N MET A 661 5.98 34.71 -15.89
CA MET A 661 6.89 33.57 -16.04
C MET A 661 7.15 33.22 -17.52
N TYR A 662 6.11 33.24 -18.36
CA TYR A 662 6.28 32.97 -19.79
C TYR A 662 7.04 34.08 -20.52
N GLN A 663 6.84 35.35 -20.17
CA GLN A 663 7.62 36.44 -20.74
C GLN A 663 9.09 36.33 -20.33
N HIS A 664 9.38 36.14 -19.03
CA HIS A 664 10.75 36.00 -18.53
C HIS A 664 11.51 34.83 -19.19
N ALA A 665 10.83 33.70 -19.43
CA ALA A 665 11.42 32.57 -20.14
C ALA A 665 11.89 32.93 -21.56
N LYS A 666 11.12 33.76 -22.28
CA LYS A 666 11.49 34.30 -23.60
C LYS A 666 12.63 35.31 -23.50
N ASP A 667 12.56 36.22 -22.52
CA ASP A 667 13.56 37.29 -22.32
C ASP A 667 14.96 36.72 -22.03
N ILE A 668 15.05 35.61 -21.29
CA ILE A 668 16.33 34.92 -21.03
C ILE A 668 16.75 33.98 -22.18
N GLY A 669 15.91 33.79 -23.21
CA GLY A 669 16.25 33.10 -24.46
C GLY A 669 15.78 31.65 -24.60
N ILE A 670 14.88 31.16 -23.73
CA ILE A 670 14.43 29.75 -23.75
C ILE A 670 13.37 29.53 -24.83
N THR A 671 13.56 28.52 -25.69
CA THR A 671 12.55 28.10 -26.68
C THR A 671 11.48 27.27 -25.99
N LEU A 672 10.20 27.61 -26.19
CA LEU A 672 9.09 27.03 -25.42
C LEU A 672 8.27 26.06 -26.26
N LEU A 673 8.10 24.82 -25.80
CA LEU A 673 7.15 23.85 -26.32
C LEU A 673 6.11 23.59 -25.23
N THR A 674 4.87 24.06 -25.40
CA THR A 674 3.86 24.05 -24.34
C THR A 674 2.60 23.30 -24.73
N VAL A 675 2.24 22.26 -23.97
CA VAL A 675 0.90 21.65 -24.01
C VAL A 675 -0.02 22.47 -23.10
N THR A 676 -1.10 23.03 -23.65
CA THR A 676 -2.10 23.76 -22.86
C THR A 676 -3.42 23.94 -23.61
N HIS A 677 -4.48 24.17 -22.83
CA HIS A 677 -5.79 24.59 -23.31
C HIS A 677 -6.10 26.08 -23.01
N ARG A 678 -5.23 26.79 -22.27
CA ARG A 678 -5.48 28.19 -21.85
C ARG A 678 -5.22 29.19 -22.99
N PRO A 679 -6.18 30.06 -23.37
CA PRO A 679 -5.95 31.08 -24.40
C PRO A 679 -4.91 32.14 -24.01
N SER A 680 -4.76 32.43 -22.71
CA SER A 680 -3.79 33.38 -22.15
C SER A 680 -2.36 33.20 -22.66
N LEU A 681 -2.00 31.96 -23.00
CA LEU A 681 -0.67 31.58 -23.46
C LEU A 681 -0.44 31.74 -24.97
N TRP A 682 -1.47 31.96 -25.78
CA TRP A 682 -1.35 32.04 -27.25
C TRP A 682 -0.37 33.13 -27.69
N LYS A 683 -0.44 34.32 -27.06
CA LYS A 683 0.42 35.49 -27.34
C LYS A 683 1.93 35.26 -27.12
N PHE A 684 2.32 34.22 -26.39
CA PHE A 684 3.74 33.89 -26.17
C PHE A 684 4.31 32.97 -27.25
N HIS A 685 3.47 32.28 -28.01
CA HIS A 685 3.85 31.26 -28.98
C HIS A 685 3.77 31.79 -30.42
N THR A 686 4.51 31.13 -31.31
CA THR A 686 4.67 31.52 -32.73
C THR A 686 4.10 30.47 -33.69
N HIS A 687 4.03 29.22 -33.24
CA HIS A 687 3.59 28.06 -34.01
C HIS A 687 2.55 27.27 -33.22
N LEU A 688 1.71 26.52 -33.93
CA LEU A 688 0.66 25.67 -33.40
C LEU A 688 0.80 24.25 -33.95
N LEU A 689 0.84 23.28 -33.04
CA LEU A 689 0.60 21.86 -33.32
C LEU A 689 -0.77 21.49 -32.73
N GLN A 690 -1.76 21.27 -33.58
CA GLN A 690 -3.11 20.89 -33.19
C GLN A 690 -3.39 19.44 -33.61
N PHE A 691 -3.53 18.54 -32.65
CA PHE A 691 -4.01 17.16 -32.88
C PHE A 691 -5.54 17.16 -33.04
N ASP A 692 -6.05 16.31 -33.93
CA ASP A 692 -7.49 16.14 -34.16
C ASP A 692 -8.16 15.22 -33.12
N GLY A 693 -7.49 14.14 -32.73
CA GLY A 693 -8.01 13.08 -31.85
C GLY A 693 -8.31 11.76 -32.56
N GLU A 694 -8.29 11.74 -33.90
CA GLU A 694 -8.53 10.55 -34.74
C GLU A 694 -7.22 9.96 -35.31
N GLY A 695 -6.09 10.63 -35.06
CA GLY A 695 -4.73 10.13 -35.34
C GLY A 695 -3.93 10.99 -36.30
N GLY A 696 -4.45 12.17 -36.68
CA GLY A 696 -3.77 13.18 -37.46
C GLY A 696 -3.41 14.42 -36.63
N TYR A 697 -2.83 15.40 -37.32
CA TYR A 697 -2.38 16.66 -36.74
C TYR A 697 -2.29 17.74 -37.81
N LYS A 698 -2.34 19.00 -37.38
CA LYS A 698 -2.03 20.18 -38.20
C LYS A 698 -0.91 20.97 -37.52
N PHE A 699 0.12 21.29 -38.29
CA PHE A 699 1.20 22.19 -37.91
C PHE A 699 1.09 23.48 -38.74
N SER A 700 1.14 24.64 -38.09
CA SER A 700 1.15 25.96 -38.77
C SER A 700 1.79 27.04 -37.90
N GLU A 701 2.04 28.21 -38.48
CA GLU A 701 2.22 29.44 -37.71
C GLU A 701 0.93 29.78 -36.93
N LEU A 702 1.07 30.58 -35.87
CA LEU A 702 0.00 30.99 -34.95
C LEU A 702 -0.22 32.50 -35.00
N ASP A 703 -1.21 32.95 -35.78
CA ASP A 703 -1.80 34.27 -35.57
C ASP A 703 -2.65 34.24 -34.29
N ALA A 704 -2.04 34.63 -33.17
CA ALA A 704 -2.72 34.72 -31.89
C ALA A 704 -3.86 35.75 -31.91
N THR A 705 -3.68 36.87 -32.62
CA THR A 705 -4.64 37.98 -32.71
C THR A 705 -5.92 37.58 -33.44
N ALA A 706 -5.83 37.04 -34.66
CA ALA A 706 -6.99 36.54 -35.39
C ALA A 706 -7.66 35.34 -34.69
N ARG A 707 -6.88 34.47 -34.02
CA ARG A 707 -7.45 33.36 -33.25
C ARG A 707 -8.20 33.82 -32.00
N PHE A 708 -7.80 34.93 -31.38
CA PHE A 708 -8.57 35.56 -30.31
C PHE A 708 -9.87 36.17 -30.85
N SER A 709 -9.82 37.01 -31.89
CA SER A 709 -11.04 37.65 -32.43
C SER A 709 -12.05 36.63 -32.96
N LEU A 710 -11.61 35.59 -33.69
CA LEU A 710 -12.49 34.51 -34.17
C LEU A 710 -13.09 33.68 -33.03
N LYS A 711 -12.42 33.56 -31.88
CA LYS A 711 -12.98 32.89 -30.71
C LYS A 711 -13.99 33.77 -29.96
N GLU A 712 -13.74 35.06 -29.90
CA GLU A 712 -14.66 36.04 -29.31
C GLU A 712 -15.93 36.18 -30.16
N GLU A 713 -15.78 36.34 -31.48
CA GLU A 713 -16.86 36.28 -32.47
C GLU A 713 -17.67 34.97 -32.37
N LYS A 714 -16.99 33.80 -32.32
CA LYS A 714 -17.68 32.52 -32.09
C LYS A 714 -18.48 32.54 -30.78
N SER A 715 -17.89 33.02 -29.68
CA SER A 715 -18.57 33.06 -28.38
C SER A 715 -19.75 34.03 -28.35
N GLN A 716 -19.68 35.13 -29.10
CA GLN A 716 -20.80 36.06 -29.29
C GLN A 716 -21.92 35.43 -30.14
N LEU A 717 -21.58 34.71 -31.20
CA LEU A 717 -22.55 33.99 -32.03
C LEU A 717 -23.22 32.85 -31.27
N GLU A 718 -22.47 32.08 -30.46
CA GLU A 718 -23.04 31.03 -29.60
C GLU A 718 -24.02 31.62 -28.56
N ALA A 719 -23.66 32.73 -27.91
CA ALA A 719 -24.54 33.44 -26.98
C ALA A 719 -25.71 34.19 -27.66
N GLN A 720 -25.65 34.45 -28.97
CA GLN A 720 -26.79 34.96 -29.73
C GLN A 720 -27.75 33.82 -30.14
N LEU A 721 -27.22 32.61 -30.34
CA LEU A 721 -28.01 31.42 -30.70
C LEU A 721 -28.79 30.86 -29.49
N SER A 722 -28.21 30.87 -28.27
CA SER A 722 -28.89 30.45 -27.02
C SER A 722 -30.16 31.26 -26.71
N GLY A 723 -30.19 32.54 -27.07
CA GLY A 723 -31.33 33.42 -26.84
C GLY A 723 -32.52 33.25 -27.78
N ILE A 724 -32.32 32.65 -28.96
CA ILE A 724 -33.37 32.53 -30.00
C ILE A 724 -34.62 31.80 -29.50
N PRO A 725 -34.55 30.66 -28.76
CA PRO A 725 -35.73 29.98 -28.24
C PRO A 725 -36.60 30.86 -27.32
N LYS A 726 -36.00 31.63 -26.40
CA LYS A 726 -36.74 32.59 -25.55
C LYS A 726 -37.31 33.74 -26.38
N ALA A 727 -36.53 34.30 -27.30
CA ALA A 727 -36.99 35.39 -28.17
C ALA A 727 -38.21 34.96 -29.01
N GLN A 728 -38.18 33.76 -29.61
CA GLN A 728 -39.32 33.19 -30.32
C GLN A 728 -40.51 32.92 -29.40
N SER A 729 -40.29 32.41 -28.18
CA SER A 729 -41.38 32.16 -27.22
C SER A 729 -42.07 33.46 -26.81
N ARG A 730 -41.29 34.51 -26.51
CA ARG A 730 -41.82 35.84 -26.18
C ARG A 730 -42.51 36.50 -27.38
N LEU A 731 -42.02 36.28 -28.61
CA LEU A 731 -42.67 36.78 -29.82
C LEU A 731 -44.04 36.12 -30.03
N ARG A 732 -44.16 34.79 -29.81
CA ARG A 732 -45.46 34.08 -29.86
C ARG A 732 -46.45 34.63 -28.82
N GLU A 733 -45.97 34.87 -27.59
CA GLU A 733 -46.77 35.46 -26.51
C GLU A 733 -47.27 36.87 -26.88
N LEU A 734 -46.40 37.72 -27.45
CA LEU A 734 -46.76 39.07 -27.89
C LEU A 734 -47.76 39.05 -29.06
N CYS A 735 -47.56 38.19 -30.07
CA CYS A 735 -48.53 37.95 -31.14
C CYS A 735 -49.91 37.55 -30.58
N GLN A 736 -49.94 36.64 -29.61
CA GLN A 736 -51.18 36.18 -28.97
C GLN A 736 -51.87 37.27 -28.13
N LEU A 737 -51.12 38.20 -27.53
CA LEU A 737 -51.65 39.33 -26.76
C LEU A 737 -52.13 40.50 -27.64
N LEU A 738 -51.52 40.69 -28.81
CA LEU A 738 -51.84 41.79 -29.73
C LEU A 738 -52.86 41.40 -30.81
N GLY A 739 -52.99 40.10 -31.12
CA GLY A 739 -53.84 39.62 -32.22
C GLY A 739 -53.19 39.79 -33.60
N GLU A 740 -51.87 39.86 -33.67
CA GLU A 740 -51.08 40.10 -34.89
C GLU A 740 -50.17 38.90 -35.20
N ASP A 741 -50.25 38.37 -36.42
CA ASP A 741 -49.37 37.30 -36.90
C ASP A 741 -47.98 37.83 -37.31
N SER A 742 -46.91 37.13 -36.95
CA SER A 742 -45.54 37.51 -37.29
C SER A 742 -44.98 36.72 -38.47
N VAL A 743 -44.53 37.42 -39.52
CA VAL A 743 -43.89 36.83 -40.72
C VAL A 743 -42.66 35.98 -40.36
N LEU A 744 -41.96 36.29 -39.27
CA LEU A 744 -40.80 35.53 -38.79
C LEU A 744 -41.19 34.19 -38.12
N LEU A 745 -42.46 34.02 -37.73
CA LEU A 745 -43.03 32.76 -37.23
C LEU A 745 -43.83 32.04 -38.33
N GLU A 746 -44.49 32.78 -39.23
CA GLU A 746 -45.28 32.23 -40.34
C GLU A 746 -44.46 31.78 -41.55
N GLY A 747 -43.17 32.15 -41.64
CA GLY A 747 -42.26 31.72 -42.73
C GLY A 747 -42.06 30.21 -42.87
N GLY A 748 -42.55 29.39 -41.93
CA GLY A 748 -42.64 27.92 -42.01
C GLY A 748 -43.99 27.39 -42.53
N GLY A 749 -44.85 28.24 -43.10
CA GLY A 749 -46.25 27.93 -43.38
C GLY A 749 -46.54 27.10 -44.63
N ALA A 750 -46.48 25.77 -44.52
CA ALA A 750 -47.13 24.84 -45.46
C ALA A 750 -48.43 24.26 -44.84
N ARG A 751 -49.53 25.01 -44.94
CA ARG A 751 -50.89 24.60 -44.52
C ARG A 751 -51.66 23.95 -45.71
N PRO A 752 -52.82 23.30 -45.51
CA PRO A 752 -53.19 22.32 -44.47
C PRO A 752 -53.97 21.11 -45.07
N HIS A 753 -54.41 20.14 -44.25
CA HIS A 753 -55.76 19.53 -44.40
C HIS A 753 -56.27 18.79 -43.13
N SER A 754 -57.50 19.13 -42.72
CA SER A 754 -58.49 18.37 -41.94
C SER A 754 -58.09 17.47 -40.74
N SER A 755 -58.34 18.00 -39.54
CA SER A 755 -59.14 17.38 -38.44
C SER A 755 -58.80 15.99 -37.84
N ALA A 756 -58.45 16.05 -36.54
CA ALA A 756 -59.10 15.32 -35.44
C ALA A 756 -58.83 13.80 -35.19
N ALA A 757 -57.75 13.56 -34.44
CA ALA A 757 -57.80 13.17 -33.00
C ALA A 757 -57.69 11.68 -32.54
N VAL A 758 -56.99 11.55 -31.40
CA VAL A 758 -56.91 10.43 -30.41
C VAL A 758 -56.26 9.10 -30.82
N VAL A 759 -54.96 8.98 -30.53
CA VAL A 759 -54.32 7.76 -29.94
C VAL A 759 -53.30 8.23 -28.87
N SER A 760 -52.91 7.36 -27.95
CA SER A 760 -52.31 7.69 -26.65
C SER A 760 -50.82 7.32 -26.46
N SER A 761 -50.07 8.23 -25.80
CA SER A 761 -49.11 7.98 -24.69
C SER A 761 -47.85 7.09 -24.84
N ILE A 762 -46.68 7.70 -24.49
CA ILE A 762 -45.62 7.15 -23.59
C ILE A 762 -44.66 6.05 -24.15
N PRO A 763 -43.33 6.06 -23.90
CA PRO A 763 -42.40 7.16 -23.51
C PRO A 763 -40.99 7.13 -24.18
N SER A 764 -40.21 8.22 -24.07
CA SER A 764 -38.75 8.16 -23.86
C SER A 764 -38.17 9.50 -23.36
N SER A 765 -37.00 9.45 -22.72
CA SER A 765 -36.28 10.57 -22.09
C SER A 765 -35.28 11.30 -23.02
N ALA A 766 -35.09 12.62 -22.83
CA ALA A 766 -33.76 13.24 -22.63
C ALA A 766 -33.85 14.76 -22.34
N ALA A 767 -33.07 15.19 -21.33
CA ALA A 767 -32.25 16.41 -21.14
C ALA A 767 -32.46 17.77 -21.87
N ASP A 768 -31.96 18.82 -21.21
CA ASP A 768 -31.47 20.14 -21.73
C ASP A 768 -32.54 21.14 -22.29
N ASP A 769 -32.40 22.48 -22.24
CA ASP A 769 -31.36 23.35 -21.64
C ASP A 769 -31.85 24.80 -21.33
N GLU A 770 -31.04 25.55 -20.55
CA GLU A 770 -30.84 27.02 -20.57
C GLU A 770 -32.05 27.99 -20.32
N VAL A 771 -32.00 29.34 -20.41
CA VAL A 771 -31.16 30.28 -21.20
C VAL A 771 -30.98 31.67 -20.53
N ASP A 772 -30.03 32.47 -21.03
CA ASP A 772 -29.78 33.94 -21.04
C ASP A 772 -30.19 34.93 -19.93
N ALA A 773 -29.28 35.91 -19.81
CA ALA A 773 -29.33 37.21 -19.12
C ALA A 773 -29.80 38.39 -20.01
N THR A 774 -29.70 39.62 -19.51
CA THR A 774 -29.55 40.89 -20.28
C THR A 774 -29.14 42.04 -19.34
N GLY A 775 -28.62 43.15 -19.86
CA GLY A 775 -28.24 44.35 -19.09
C GLY A 775 -27.74 45.50 -19.98
N HIS A 776 -27.59 46.73 -19.45
CA HIS A 776 -27.05 48.01 -20.02
C HIS A 776 -27.21 49.11 -18.92
N SER A 777 -26.64 50.34 -18.91
CA SER A 777 -25.39 50.93 -19.47
C SER A 777 -25.23 52.41 -18.99
N GLU A 778 -24.00 52.84 -18.62
CA GLU A 778 -23.40 54.21 -18.62
C GLU A 778 -24.09 55.49 -18.03
N SER A 779 -23.29 56.31 -17.31
CA SER A 779 -23.19 57.81 -17.42
C SER A 779 -22.14 58.41 -16.44
N THR A 780 -21.75 59.69 -16.57
CA THR A 780 -20.45 60.25 -16.10
C THR A 780 -20.47 61.67 -15.47
N GLU A 781 -19.30 62.15 -15.01
CA GLU A 781 -18.92 63.52 -14.53
C GLU A 781 -19.28 63.87 -13.06
N ALA A 782 -18.39 64.31 -12.13
CA ALA A 782 -17.41 65.43 -12.03
C ALA A 782 -18.05 66.75 -11.50
N THR A 783 -17.49 67.58 -10.60
CA THR A 783 -16.20 67.65 -9.83
C THR A 783 -16.45 68.29 -8.43
N THR A 784 -15.59 68.91 -7.56
CA THR A 784 -14.24 69.55 -7.59
C THR A 784 -13.67 69.81 -6.16
N LYS A 785 -12.39 70.24 -6.06
CA LYS A 785 -11.74 71.16 -5.05
C LYS A 785 -11.30 70.71 -3.63
N ASN A 786 -9.97 70.59 -3.52
CA ASN A 786 -9.04 71.20 -2.52
C ASN A 786 -8.98 70.77 -1.03
N GLY A 787 -7.78 70.33 -0.62
CA GLY A 787 -7.31 70.33 0.78
C GLY A 787 -5.99 69.58 1.00
N LYS A 788 -4.83 70.26 0.98
CA LYS A 788 -3.51 69.64 1.26
C LYS A 788 -3.20 69.64 2.76
N GLN A 789 -2.81 68.49 3.31
CA GLN A 789 -1.67 68.41 4.25
C GLN A 789 -1.10 66.98 4.33
N LYS A 790 0.23 66.86 4.44
CA LYS A 790 0.92 65.60 4.76
C LYS A 790 1.33 65.61 6.22
N SER A 791 0.90 64.62 6.99
CA SER A 791 1.50 64.19 8.25
C SER A 791 1.16 62.72 8.46
N GLY A 792 2.12 61.91 8.95
CA GLY A 792 1.99 60.46 8.97
C GLY A 792 1.59 59.90 10.33
N ARG A 793 0.44 59.22 10.42
CA ARG A 793 0.20 58.13 11.37
C ARG A 793 -1.03 57.31 10.98
N SER A 794 -1.05 56.08 11.49
CA SER A 794 -2.09 55.04 11.38
C SER A 794 -3.52 55.52 11.09
N ARG A 795 -4.17 54.88 10.11
CA ARG A 795 -5.61 54.59 10.18
C ARG A 795 -5.79 53.08 10.13
N ALA A 796 -6.63 52.56 11.00
CA ALA A 796 -7.00 51.15 11.01
C ALA A 796 -7.82 50.81 9.78
N ASP A 797 -7.67 49.57 9.30
CA ASP A 797 -8.60 48.98 8.36
C ASP A 797 -9.95 48.74 9.08
N ALA A 798 -11.06 48.78 8.34
CA ALA A 798 -12.39 48.67 8.93
C ALA A 798 -12.62 47.22 9.40
N SER A 799 -12.75 47.01 10.70
CA SER A 799 -12.83 45.67 11.31
C SER A 799 -14.15 44.98 10.97
N ARG A 800 -14.14 44.17 9.91
CA ARG A 800 -15.20 43.20 9.57
C ARG A 800 -15.47 42.30 10.78
N ILE A 801 -16.70 42.29 11.28
CA ILE A 801 -17.09 41.57 12.49
C ILE A 801 -17.56 40.18 12.08
N VAL A 802 -16.92 39.15 12.63
CA VAL A 802 -17.31 37.75 12.42
C VAL A 802 -17.60 37.13 13.78
N LEU A 803 -18.81 36.59 13.95
CA LEU A 803 -19.29 35.97 15.18
C LEU A 803 -19.60 34.50 14.92
N ASP A 804 -18.93 33.61 15.64
CA ASP A 804 -19.37 32.22 15.77
C ASP A 804 -20.52 32.19 16.79
N VAL A 805 -21.70 31.76 16.35
CA VAL A 805 -22.92 31.71 17.16
C VAL A 805 -23.35 30.26 17.45
N SER A 806 -22.46 29.28 17.25
CA SER A 806 -22.68 27.89 17.64
C SER A 806 -22.23 27.59 19.08
N LEU A 807 -22.90 26.62 19.73
CA LEU A 807 -22.55 26.14 21.05
C LEU A 807 -21.40 25.12 20.99
N PRO A 808 -20.40 25.22 21.88
CA PRO A 808 -19.39 24.19 22.04
C PRO A 808 -19.98 22.89 22.60
N ILE A 809 -19.67 21.77 21.95
CA ILE A 809 -20.09 20.43 22.34
C ILE A 809 -19.09 19.83 23.34
N ALA A 810 -19.54 19.49 24.55
CA ALA A 810 -18.72 19.03 25.67
C ALA A 810 -19.49 18.10 26.64
N PRO A 811 -18.94 16.92 27.02
CA PRO A 811 -19.56 16.00 27.97
C PRO A 811 -19.93 16.63 29.32
N GLY A 812 -21.16 16.37 29.78
CA GLY A 812 -21.69 16.86 31.06
C GLY A 812 -21.93 18.38 31.14
N VAL A 813 -21.72 19.14 30.06
CA VAL A 813 -21.89 20.60 30.04
C VAL A 813 -22.82 21.08 28.93
N THR A 814 -22.82 20.43 27.76
CA THR A 814 -23.79 20.71 26.71
C THR A 814 -25.20 20.25 27.14
N PRO A 815 -26.22 21.12 27.10
CA PRO A 815 -27.60 20.73 27.31
C PRO A 815 -28.06 19.74 26.24
N VAL A 816 -28.99 18.86 26.61
CA VAL A 816 -29.68 17.95 25.69
C VAL A 816 -31.17 17.98 26.00
N TRP A 817 -32.00 17.59 25.04
CA TRP A 817 -33.44 17.46 25.27
C TRP A 817 -33.74 16.37 26.33
N PRO A 818 -34.82 16.49 27.12
CA PRO A 818 -35.16 15.47 28.13
C PRO A 818 -35.42 14.09 27.50
N GLY A 819 -34.46 13.18 27.62
CA GLY A 819 -34.51 11.82 27.07
C GLY A 819 -33.44 11.52 26.02
N ASP A 820 -32.75 12.54 25.50
CA ASP A 820 -31.80 12.39 24.38
C ASP A 820 -30.47 11.73 24.77
N PRO A 821 -29.78 11.08 23.81
CA PRO A 821 -28.42 10.58 24.00
C PRO A 821 -27.41 11.67 24.39
N VAL A 822 -26.81 11.50 25.58
CA VAL A 822 -25.78 12.40 26.12
C VAL A 822 -24.50 12.46 25.27
N VAL A 823 -23.77 13.57 25.38
CA VAL A 823 -22.47 13.76 24.72
C VAL A 823 -21.38 12.94 25.42
N GLU A 824 -20.87 11.91 24.74
CA GLU A 824 -19.65 11.19 25.11
C GLU A 824 -18.50 11.52 24.16
N ILE A 825 -17.34 11.88 24.71
CA ILE A 825 -16.07 11.97 23.95
C ILE A 825 -15.08 11.02 24.62
N SER A 826 -14.72 9.94 23.93
CA SER A 826 -13.79 8.92 24.44
C SER A 826 -12.55 8.85 23.56
N GLN A 827 -11.37 9.07 24.14
CA GLN A 827 -10.11 8.91 23.41
C GLN A 827 -9.80 7.42 23.23
N GLN A 828 -9.87 6.94 21.99
CA GLN A 828 -9.65 5.55 21.59
C GLN A 828 -8.16 5.25 21.34
N VAL A 829 -7.41 6.26 20.89
CA VAL A 829 -5.97 6.19 20.60
C VAL A 829 -5.32 7.50 21.03
N ALA A 830 -4.13 7.46 21.61
CA ALA A 830 -3.41 8.66 22.03
C ALA A 830 -1.90 8.61 21.76
N ILE A 831 -1.33 9.77 21.42
CA ILE A 831 0.11 9.93 21.21
C ILE A 831 0.89 9.72 22.51
N ARG A 832 0.33 10.13 23.66
CA ARG A 832 0.89 9.88 24.99
C ARG A 832 1.08 8.38 25.30
N ASP A 833 0.29 7.52 24.65
CA ASP A 833 0.27 6.07 24.86
C ASP A 833 1.14 5.35 23.79
N GLY A 834 1.95 6.11 23.03
CA GLY A 834 2.94 5.60 22.08
C GLY A 834 2.46 5.46 20.63
N HIS A 835 1.24 5.91 20.32
CA HIS A 835 0.69 5.89 18.96
C HIS A 835 1.12 7.12 18.14
N THR A 836 1.04 7.04 16.81
CA THR A 836 1.43 8.13 15.91
C THR A 836 0.38 9.23 15.75
N TYR A 837 -0.84 9.04 16.26
CA TYR A 837 -1.95 10.00 16.18
C TYR A 837 -2.86 9.89 17.41
N ASN A 838 -3.66 10.93 17.64
CA ASN A 838 -4.80 10.87 18.56
C ASN A 838 -6.06 10.49 17.77
N LEU A 839 -6.91 9.61 18.32
CA LEU A 839 -8.24 9.30 17.78
C LEU A 839 -9.25 9.32 18.92
N SER A 840 -10.33 10.07 18.74
CA SER A 840 -11.45 10.12 19.68
C SER A 840 -12.74 9.67 19.00
N LYS A 841 -13.54 8.88 19.70
CA LYS A 841 -14.93 8.58 19.33
C LYS A 841 -15.83 9.60 20.03
N LEU A 842 -16.59 10.34 19.22
CA LEU A 842 -17.74 11.14 19.65
C LEU A 842 -19.01 10.28 19.57
N SER A 843 -19.92 10.44 20.53
CA SER A 843 -21.25 9.83 20.54
C SER A 843 -22.23 10.85 21.14
N MET A 844 -23.32 11.15 20.44
CA MET A 844 -24.34 12.14 20.83
C MET A 844 -25.57 12.01 19.93
N SER A 845 -26.67 12.69 20.26
CA SER A 845 -27.81 12.86 19.36
C SER A 845 -27.47 13.64 18.09
N THR A 846 -28.22 13.42 17.01
CA THR A 846 -28.24 14.30 15.81
C THR A 846 -28.72 15.71 16.15
N HIS A 847 -29.57 15.83 17.18
CA HIS A 847 -30.17 17.05 17.70
C HIS A 847 -29.41 17.65 18.90
N CYS A 848 -28.07 17.55 18.89
CA CYS A 848 -27.22 17.94 20.02
C CYS A 848 -26.39 19.21 19.76
N GLY A 849 -26.43 20.16 20.71
CA GLY A 849 -25.80 21.47 20.55
C GLY A 849 -26.53 22.33 19.51
N THR A 850 -25.84 23.27 18.86
CA THR A 850 -26.39 23.94 17.69
C THR A 850 -26.51 22.95 16.54
N HIS A 851 -27.73 22.76 16.03
CA HIS A 851 -28.04 21.75 15.01
C HIS A 851 -29.10 22.26 14.03
N ILE A 852 -29.32 21.50 12.95
CA ILE A 852 -30.28 21.82 11.89
C ILE A 852 -31.29 20.69 11.76
N ASP A 853 -32.57 21.08 11.73
CA ASP A 853 -33.71 20.18 11.59
C ASP A 853 -34.30 20.31 10.17
N PRO A 854 -34.00 19.34 9.29
CA PRO A 854 -34.68 19.21 8.01
C PRO A 854 -36.13 18.72 8.19
N PRO A 855 -36.97 18.87 7.16
CA PRO A 855 -38.32 18.30 7.15
C PRO A 855 -38.45 16.81 7.50
N LEU A 856 -37.40 15.98 7.29
CA LEU A 856 -37.40 14.58 7.71
C LEU A 856 -37.58 14.39 9.23
N HIS A 857 -37.15 15.33 10.07
CA HIS A 857 -37.19 15.22 11.54
C HIS A 857 -38.57 14.76 12.08
N LEU A 858 -39.67 15.27 11.49
CA LEU A 858 -41.04 14.89 11.88
C LEU A 858 -41.88 14.26 10.75
N PHE A 859 -41.33 14.04 9.56
CA PHE A 859 -42.10 13.59 8.39
C PHE A 859 -41.33 12.58 7.53
N ASP A 860 -41.72 11.30 7.63
CA ASP A 860 -41.18 10.19 6.85
C ASP A 860 -41.07 10.52 5.35
N GLY A 861 -39.89 10.25 4.77
CA GLY A 861 -39.65 10.40 3.33
C GLY A 861 -39.62 11.84 2.81
N LYS A 862 -39.50 12.84 3.69
CA LYS A 862 -39.16 14.22 3.31
C LYS A 862 -37.64 14.41 3.18
N THR A 863 -37.25 15.59 2.69
CA THR A 863 -35.89 16.14 2.64
C THR A 863 -35.12 15.82 3.92
N ALA A 864 -34.00 15.09 3.82
CA ALA A 864 -33.07 14.85 4.92
C ALA A 864 -31.97 15.93 4.93
N VAL A 865 -31.06 15.89 5.92
CA VAL A 865 -29.96 16.88 6.03
C VAL A 865 -29.18 17.05 4.72
N HIS A 866 -28.81 15.93 4.08
CA HIS A 866 -28.02 15.95 2.84
C HIS A 866 -28.77 16.47 1.59
N ASP A 867 -30.09 16.63 1.68
CA ASP A 867 -30.93 17.15 0.59
C ASP A 867 -31.20 18.66 0.72
N ILE A 868 -30.75 19.30 1.82
CA ILE A 868 -30.89 20.75 1.99
C ILE A 868 -29.95 21.47 1.02
N ALA A 869 -30.50 22.28 0.11
CA ALA A 869 -29.71 23.10 -0.79
C ALA A 869 -28.85 24.12 0.02
N PRO A 870 -27.53 24.27 -0.26
CA PRO A 870 -26.69 25.25 0.43
C PRO A 870 -27.18 26.71 0.32
N SER A 871 -27.96 27.02 -0.71
CA SER A 871 -28.65 28.30 -0.91
C SER A 871 -29.81 28.56 0.09
N VAL A 872 -30.18 27.58 0.92
CA VAL A 872 -31.01 27.77 2.12
C VAL A 872 -30.11 28.14 3.30
N LEU A 873 -29.00 27.42 3.50
CA LEU A 873 -28.12 27.54 4.67
C LEU A 873 -27.15 28.74 4.67
N VAL A 874 -26.92 29.38 3.51
CA VAL A 874 -25.93 30.47 3.36
C VAL A 874 -26.51 31.70 2.66
N GLY A 875 -26.28 32.87 3.25
CA GLY A 875 -26.65 34.20 2.72
C GLY A 875 -27.26 35.13 3.77
N PRO A 876 -27.94 36.22 3.35
CA PRO A 876 -28.49 37.21 4.27
C PRO A 876 -29.50 36.64 5.27
N VAL A 877 -29.43 37.15 6.51
CA VAL A 877 -30.34 36.85 7.64
C VAL A 877 -30.74 38.13 8.36
N LEU A 878 -32.02 38.23 8.71
CA LEU A 878 -32.52 39.26 9.61
C LEU A 878 -32.44 38.75 11.05
N VAL A 879 -31.70 39.43 11.92
CA VAL A 879 -31.69 39.13 13.37
C VAL A 879 -32.65 40.07 14.08
N VAL A 880 -33.65 39.52 14.78
CA VAL A 880 -34.60 40.27 15.61
C VAL A 880 -34.33 40.05 17.10
N SER A 881 -34.42 41.12 17.91
CA SER A 881 -34.30 41.03 19.38
C SER A 881 -35.66 41.20 20.07
N LEU A 882 -36.04 40.20 20.88
CA LEU A 882 -37.26 40.17 21.68
C LEU A 882 -36.94 40.28 23.18
N GLU A 883 -36.48 41.46 23.61
CA GLU A 883 -36.01 41.73 24.98
C GLU A 883 -37.14 41.88 26.02
N SER A 884 -38.42 41.94 25.60
CA SER A 884 -39.59 41.79 26.48
C SER A 884 -40.86 41.46 25.68
N PRO A 885 -41.46 40.29 25.93
CA PRO A 885 -42.91 40.19 26.09
C PRO A 885 -43.34 39.99 27.55
N THR A 886 -44.60 39.59 27.75
CA THR A 886 -45.29 39.48 29.05
C THR A 886 -44.88 38.24 29.88
N GLN A 887 -45.67 37.90 30.91
CA GLN A 887 -45.48 36.76 31.83
C GLN A 887 -45.63 35.37 31.15
N SER A 888 -45.65 35.31 29.82
CA SER A 888 -45.81 34.12 28.99
C SER A 888 -44.46 33.61 28.48
N SER A 889 -44.24 32.29 28.51
CA SER A 889 -43.03 31.63 27.97
C SER A 889 -43.11 31.36 26.45
N GLU A 890 -44.00 32.04 25.75
CA GLU A 890 -44.24 31.90 24.31
C GLU A 890 -44.12 33.25 23.59
N ILE A 891 -43.53 33.23 22.41
CA ILE A 891 -43.48 34.35 21.45
C ILE A 891 -44.77 34.37 20.62
N SER A 892 -45.43 35.52 20.55
CA SER A 892 -46.63 35.71 19.72
C SER A 892 -46.32 36.16 18.29
N ALA A 893 -47.28 35.94 17.38
CA ALA A 893 -47.15 36.40 15.99
C ALA A 893 -47.05 37.93 15.87
N ASP A 894 -47.73 38.67 16.75
CA ASP A 894 -47.77 40.13 16.69
C ASP A 894 -46.52 40.79 17.29
N GLU A 895 -45.85 40.14 18.25
CA GLU A 895 -44.49 40.53 18.69
C GLU A 895 -43.47 40.42 17.56
N LEU A 896 -43.48 39.31 16.81
CA LEU A 896 -42.56 39.11 15.69
C LEU A 896 -42.84 40.10 14.55
N ARG A 897 -44.12 40.34 14.22
CA ARG A 897 -44.51 41.38 13.25
C ARG A 897 -44.02 42.76 13.68
N ALA A 898 -44.18 43.12 14.95
CA ALA A 898 -43.72 44.40 15.49
C ALA A 898 -42.18 44.52 15.46
N ALA A 899 -41.45 43.44 15.77
CA ALA A 899 -39.99 43.42 15.75
C ALA A 899 -39.42 43.51 14.31
N VAL A 900 -40.02 42.80 13.35
CA VAL A 900 -39.61 42.88 11.92
C VAL A 900 -39.97 44.25 11.32
N ALA A 901 -41.14 44.81 11.65
CA ALA A 901 -41.53 46.15 11.23
C ALA A 901 -40.64 47.25 11.84
N ARG A 902 -40.16 47.09 13.09
CA ARG A 902 -39.18 47.99 13.73
C ARG A 902 -37.88 48.08 12.91
N LEU A 903 -37.49 47.02 12.23
CA LEU A 903 -36.31 46.95 11.36
C LEU A 903 -36.60 47.34 9.89
N GLY A 904 -37.77 47.92 9.61
CA GLY A 904 -38.14 48.45 8.29
C GLY A 904 -38.38 47.39 7.22
N CYS A 905 -38.52 46.12 7.60
CA CYS A 905 -38.72 45.01 6.67
C CYS A 905 -40.22 44.70 6.50
N SER A 906 -40.69 44.59 5.26
CA SER A 906 -42.11 44.37 4.91
C SER A 906 -42.38 43.07 4.14
N ASP A 907 -41.34 42.43 3.60
CA ASP A 907 -41.37 41.10 2.99
C ASP A 907 -40.20 40.28 3.56
N LEU A 908 -40.42 38.98 3.77
CA LEU A 908 -39.42 38.01 4.24
C LEU A 908 -39.31 36.80 3.29
N LYS A 909 -39.96 36.83 2.13
CA LYS A 909 -39.99 35.73 1.17
C LYS A 909 -38.59 35.39 0.66
N GLY A 910 -38.14 34.15 0.85
CA GLY A 910 -36.79 33.71 0.53
C GLY A 910 -35.72 34.14 1.55
N SER A 911 -36.10 34.86 2.61
CA SER A 911 -35.18 35.36 3.64
C SER A 911 -34.95 34.33 4.76
N ARG A 912 -33.93 34.60 5.57
CA ARG A 912 -33.63 33.88 6.81
C ARG A 912 -33.98 34.77 8.00
N LEU A 913 -34.51 34.21 9.07
CA LEU A 913 -34.89 34.93 10.28
C LEU A 913 -34.23 34.28 11.49
N PHE A 914 -33.41 35.02 12.24
CA PHE A 914 -32.82 34.57 13.50
C PHE A 914 -33.45 35.35 14.66
N ILE A 915 -33.98 34.63 15.66
CA ILE A 915 -34.71 35.20 16.79
C ILE A 915 -33.83 35.12 18.04
N LYS A 916 -33.48 36.30 18.60
CA LYS A 916 -32.77 36.45 19.87
C LYS A 916 -33.76 36.72 21.00
N THR A 917 -33.61 35.99 22.09
CA THR A 917 -34.43 36.09 23.32
C THR A 917 -33.52 36.11 24.56
N ARG A 918 -34.11 35.92 25.74
CA ARG A 918 -33.36 35.67 26.99
C ARG A 918 -32.67 34.30 27.04
N ASN A 919 -33.02 33.35 26.17
CA ASN A 919 -32.40 32.02 26.17
C ASN A 919 -30.87 32.09 25.98
N SER A 920 -30.39 33.04 25.15
CA SER A 920 -28.97 33.38 24.94
C SER A 920 -28.15 33.68 26.21
N GLU A 921 -28.78 34.08 27.32
CA GLU A 921 -28.07 34.33 28.58
C GLU A 921 -27.51 33.02 29.16
N THR A 922 -28.28 31.93 29.08
CA THR A 922 -27.90 30.57 29.49
C THR A 922 -26.62 30.10 28.78
N TRP A 923 -26.53 30.37 27.47
CA TRP A 923 -25.39 30.01 26.63
C TRP A 923 -24.15 30.85 26.95
N THR A 924 -24.34 32.09 27.41
CA THR A 924 -23.26 32.97 27.83
C THR A 924 -22.61 32.48 29.13
N ASP A 925 -23.41 32.01 30.10
CA ASP A 925 -22.93 31.35 31.32
C ASP A 925 -22.24 29.99 31.02
N MET A 926 -22.84 29.15 30.16
CA MET A 926 -22.20 27.92 29.68
C MET A 926 -20.81 28.18 29.06
N ALA A 927 -20.69 29.20 28.21
CA ALA A 927 -19.43 29.60 27.59
C ALA A 927 -18.41 30.15 28.60
N GLN A 928 -18.83 30.79 29.69
CA GLN A 928 -17.94 31.19 30.79
C GLN A 928 -17.46 29.97 31.59
N LYS A 929 -18.36 29.05 31.95
CA LYS A 929 -18.03 27.80 32.66
C LYS A 929 -17.01 26.97 31.87
N LEU A 930 -17.21 26.80 30.56
CA LEU A 930 -16.25 26.09 29.71
C LEU A 930 -14.89 26.79 29.62
N LYS A 931 -14.85 28.13 29.53
CA LYS A 931 -13.59 28.89 29.59
C LYS A 931 -12.85 28.74 30.92
N SER A 932 -13.56 28.59 32.04
CA SER A 932 -12.95 28.33 33.35
C SER A 932 -12.51 26.86 33.57
N SER A 933 -13.06 25.91 32.81
CA SER A 933 -12.85 24.47 33.02
C SER A 933 -11.55 23.89 32.44
N GLY A 934 -10.84 24.61 31.57
CA GLY A 934 -9.49 24.22 31.13
C GLY A 934 -9.38 23.03 30.15
N LEU A 935 -10.48 22.68 29.45
CA LEU A 935 -10.66 21.58 28.46
C LEU A 935 -10.95 20.17 29.01
N LEU A 936 -12.17 19.70 28.68
CA LEU A 936 -12.49 18.33 28.25
C LEU A 936 -12.04 17.14 29.13
N GLN A 937 -11.95 17.32 30.45
CA GLN A 937 -12.00 16.23 31.43
C GLN A 937 -13.00 16.53 32.55
N THR A 938 -14.25 16.78 32.16
CA THR A 938 -15.41 16.65 33.04
C THR A 938 -15.79 15.17 33.16
N ASP A 939 -15.95 14.67 34.38
CA ASP A 939 -16.43 13.30 34.62
C ASP A 939 -17.82 13.12 34.02
N ALA A 940 -17.98 12.12 33.15
CA ALA A 940 -19.23 11.82 32.44
C ALA A 940 -20.34 11.22 33.33
N THR A 941 -20.23 11.38 34.65
CA THR A 941 -21.16 10.91 35.68
C THR A 941 -22.12 11.99 36.17
N ALA A 942 -21.83 13.27 35.87
CA ALA A 942 -22.77 14.37 36.10
C ALA A 942 -23.84 14.41 35.00
N PRO A 943 -25.15 14.40 35.34
CA PRO A 943 -26.20 14.56 34.33
C PRO A 943 -26.13 15.96 33.70
N PRO A 944 -26.44 16.10 32.40
CA PRO A 944 -26.45 17.40 31.73
C PRO A 944 -27.50 18.34 32.34
N PRO A 945 -27.30 19.67 32.26
CA PRO A 945 -28.26 20.63 32.78
C PRO A 945 -29.58 20.58 31.98
N PRO A 946 -30.74 20.53 32.64
CA PRO A 946 -32.04 20.61 31.97
C PRO A 946 -32.27 22.03 31.40
N PRO A 947 -33.22 22.20 30.45
CA PRO A 947 -33.61 23.53 29.98
C PRO A 947 -34.09 24.43 31.14
N PRO A 948 -33.87 25.76 31.08
CA PRO A 948 -34.27 26.67 32.16
C PRO A 948 -35.78 26.75 32.34
N ALA A 949 -36.26 26.94 33.57
CA ALA A 949 -37.68 27.24 33.85
C ALA A 949 -38.16 28.59 33.25
N THR A 950 -37.25 29.37 32.67
CA THR A 950 -37.49 30.62 31.93
C THR A 950 -37.38 30.45 30.41
N PHE A 951 -37.31 29.22 29.90
CA PHE A 951 -37.30 28.89 28.47
C PHE A 951 -38.36 29.68 27.68
N VAL A 952 -38.01 30.13 26.47
CA VAL A 952 -38.91 30.86 25.56
C VAL A 952 -39.04 30.09 24.25
N ALA A 953 -40.28 29.74 23.90
CA ALA A 953 -40.66 28.99 22.70
C ALA A 953 -41.48 29.83 21.70
N LEU A 954 -41.79 29.27 20.53
CA LEU A 954 -42.71 29.86 19.55
C LEU A 954 -44.15 29.36 19.77
N SER A 955 -45.11 30.28 19.85
CA SER A 955 -46.52 29.90 19.74
C SER A 955 -46.83 29.35 18.34
N SER A 956 -47.84 28.48 18.22
CA SER A 956 -48.26 27.94 16.91
C SER A 956 -48.69 29.05 15.93
N GLY A 957 -49.20 30.18 16.43
CA GLY A 957 -49.53 31.35 15.61
C GLY A 957 -48.28 32.07 15.07
N ALA A 958 -47.20 32.13 15.86
CA ALA A 958 -45.91 32.65 15.40
C ALA A 958 -45.31 31.76 14.30
N ALA A 959 -45.33 30.43 14.49
CA ALA A 959 -44.89 29.46 13.49
C ALA A 959 -45.68 29.57 12.16
N GLN A 960 -47.01 29.69 12.24
CA GLN A 960 -47.87 29.91 11.06
C GLN A 960 -47.52 31.22 10.34
N TRP A 961 -47.25 32.29 11.08
CA TRP A 961 -46.87 33.55 10.47
C TRP A 961 -45.51 33.48 9.76
N ILE A 962 -44.49 32.89 10.38
CA ILE A 962 -43.16 32.68 9.79
C ILE A 962 -43.26 31.90 8.47
N ALA A 963 -44.01 30.80 8.45
CA ALA A 963 -44.28 30.03 7.24
C ALA A 963 -45.01 30.85 6.17
N SER A 964 -46.07 31.60 6.55
CA SER A 964 -46.83 32.44 5.62
C SER A 964 -46.02 33.61 5.04
N ALA A 965 -44.98 34.06 5.75
CA ALA A 965 -44.07 35.11 5.32
C ALA A 965 -42.97 34.60 4.36
N GLY A 966 -42.91 33.29 4.08
CA GLY A 966 -42.00 32.70 3.11
C GLY A 966 -40.53 32.63 3.53
N VAL A 967 -40.27 32.65 4.85
CA VAL A 967 -38.93 32.42 5.42
C VAL A 967 -38.45 31.01 5.05
N VAL A 968 -37.19 30.85 4.61
CA VAL A 968 -36.64 29.54 4.21
C VAL A 968 -35.77 28.88 5.29
N LEU A 969 -35.23 29.68 6.21
CA LEU A 969 -34.42 29.23 7.34
C LEU A 969 -34.78 30.04 8.58
N LEU A 970 -35.17 29.35 9.65
CA LEU A 970 -35.44 29.94 10.96
C LEU A 970 -34.34 29.53 11.94
N GLY A 971 -33.73 30.49 12.62
CA GLY A 971 -32.82 30.22 13.73
C GLY A 971 -33.39 30.70 15.05
N VAL A 972 -33.31 29.89 16.10
CA VAL A 972 -33.70 30.27 17.46
C VAL A 972 -32.57 30.07 18.46
N ASP A 973 -32.54 30.89 19.50
CA ASP A 973 -31.63 30.71 20.64
C ASP A 973 -32.20 29.81 21.75
N GLY A 974 -33.39 29.24 21.59
CA GLY A 974 -33.90 28.18 22.47
C GLY A 974 -33.25 26.82 22.20
N LEU A 975 -33.26 25.94 23.21
CA LEU A 975 -32.94 24.51 23.02
C LEU A 975 -33.93 23.82 22.07
N SER A 976 -35.14 24.37 21.92
CA SER A 976 -36.06 24.08 20.81
C SER A 976 -37.00 25.24 20.47
N VAL A 977 -37.68 25.19 19.32
CA VAL A 977 -38.80 26.05 18.92
C VAL A 977 -40.09 25.75 19.68
N ASP A 978 -40.26 24.52 20.19
CA ASP A 978 -41.44 24.09 20.96
C ASP A 978 -41.15 24.03 22.48
N PRO A 979 -42.15 24.25 23.37
CA PRO A 979 -41.98 24.08 24.81
C PRO A 979 -41.68 22.62 25.20
N PRO A 980 -40.81 22.36 26.20
CA PRO A 980 -40.48 21.00 26.65
C PRO A 980 -41.66 20.23 27.26
N GLU A 981 -42.76 20.92 27.60
CA GLU A 981 -44.00 20.31 28.06
C GLU A 981 -44.91 19.79 26.93
N LEU A 982 -44.62 20.08 25.65
CA LEU A 982 -45.50 19.77 24.51
C LEU A 982 -44.95 18.66 23.60
N GLU A 983 -45.18 17.40 23.99
CA GLU A 983 -44.91 16.19 23.16
C GLU A 983 -45.50 16.27 21.73
N ALA A 984 -46.50 17.13 21.52
CA ALA A 984 -47.15 17.32 20.23
C ALA A 984 -46.31 18.09 19.18
N LEU A 985 -45.24 18.79 19.59
CA LEU A 985 -44.33 19.59 18.73
C LEU A 985 -45.06 20.42 17.64
N PRO A 986 -46.03 21.28 18.01
CA PRO A 986 -46.86 22.00 17.05
C PRO A 986 -46.08 23.02 16.20
N ALA A 987 -45.13 23.77 16.76
CA ALA A 987 -44.39 24.80 16.03
C ALA A 987 -43.49 24.16 14.95
N HIS A 988 -42.73 23.12 15.32
CA HIS A 988 -41.98 22.31 14.36
C HIS A 988 -42.84 21.79 13.22
N LYS A 989 -43.99 21.16 13.52
CA LYS A 989 -44.86 20.58 12.48
C LYS A 989 -45.33 21.62 11.48
N ILE A 990 -45.59 22.85 11.91
CA ILE A 990 -46.00 23.96 11.05
C ILE A 990 -44.84 24.44 10.17
N LEU A 991 -43.65 24.62 10.75
CA LEU A 991 -42.45 25.10 10.04
C LEU A 991 -41.95 24.07 9.02
N LEU A 992 -41.68 22.84 9.48
CA LEU A 992 -41.09 21.77 8.69
C LEU A 992 -42.03 21.29 7.57
N SER A 993 -43.36 21.22 7.79
CA SER A 993 -44.30 20.88 6.71
C SER A 993 -44.41 21.96 5.63
N SER A 994 -44.11 23.21 5.98
CA SER A 994 -44.04 24.35 5.06
C SER A 994 -42.67 24.46 4.35
N GLY A 995 -41.72 23.56 4.66
CA GLY A 995 -40.37 23.56 4.08
C GLY A 995 -39.41 24.58 4.70
N VAL A 996 -39.77 25.20 5.83
CA VAL A 996 -38.85 26.07 6.59
C VAL A 996 -37.89 25.18 7.35
N VAL A 997 -36.59 25.27 7.05
CA VAL A 997 -35.55 24.57 7.81
C VAL A 997 -35.33 25.29 9.14
N VAL A 998 -35.18 24.55 10.24
CA VAL A 998 -34.96 25.11 11.58
C VAL A 998 -33.50 24.93 12.00
N ILE A 999 -32.98 25.89 12.77
CA ILE A 999 -31.71 25.81 13.49
C ILE A 999 -31.96 26.14 14.95
N GLU A 1000 -31.72 25.17 15.83
CA GLU A 1000 -31.93 25.31 17.26
C GLU A 1000 -30.61 25.58 18.01
N SER A 1001 -30.72 26.04 19.26
CA SER A 1001 -29.59 26.28 20.17
C SER A 1001 -28.53 27.26 19.63
N LEU A 1002 -28.93 28.43 19.10
CA LEU A 1002 -28.01 29.49 18.70
C LEU A 1002 -27.55 30.37 19.88
N SER A 1003 -26.28 30.79 19.89
CA SER A 1003 -25.71 31.71 20.88
C SER A 1003 -25.75 33.17 20.39
N LEU A 1004 -26.94 33.79 20.40
CA LEU A 1004 -27.16 35.13 19.85
C LEU A 1004 -26.87 36.29 20.83
N GLY A 1005 -26.39 36.01 22.05
CA GLY A 1005 -26.15 37.01 23.10
C GLY A 1005 -25.31 38.22 22.66
N ALA A 1006 -24.20 37.96 21.94
CA ALA A 1006 -23.30 38.99 21.43
C ALA A 1006 -23.75 39.64 20.10
N VAL A 1007 -24.87 39.18 19.52
CA VAL A 1007 -25.37 39.63 18.21
C VAL A 1007 -26.31 40.84 18.40
N THR A 1008 -26.16 41.86 17.54
CA THR A 1008 -27.06 43.02 17.47
C THR A 1008 -28.14 42.82 16.41
N GLU A 1009 -29.30 43.46 16.55
CA GLU A 1009 -30.39 43.33 15.58
C GLU A 1009 -30.09 43.93 14.18
N GLY A 1010 -30.94 43.61 13.21
CA GLY A 1010 -30.80 43.98 11.81
C GLY A 1010 -30.16 42.89 10.93
N TRP A 1011 -29.86 43.26 9.69
CA TRP A 1011 -29.33 42.34 8.68
C TRP A 1011 -27.86 41.95 8.92
N TRP A 1012 -27.59 40.66 8.93
CA TRP A 1012 -26.25 40.05 8.88
C TRP A 1012 -26.15 39.15 7.65
N GLU A 1013 -24.94 38.78 7.25
CA GLU A 1013 -24.73 37.59 6.44
C GLU A 1013 -24.57 36.36 7.35
N CYS A 1014 -25.01 35.18 6.90
CA CYS A 1014 -24.98 33.93 7.64
C CYS A 1014 -24.41 32.77 6.81
N ALA A 1015 -23.73 31.84 7.48
CA ALA A 1015 -23.47 30.50 6.97
C ALA A 1015 -23.70 29.47 8.08
N ALA A 1016 -24.65 28.55 7.87
CA ALA A 1016 -24.88 27.40 8.72
C ALA A 1016 -24.20 26.15 8.14
N LEU A 1017 -23.09 25.73 8.76
CA LEU A 1017 -22.23 24.66 8.27
C LEU A 1017 -22.50 23.37 9.06
N CYS A 1018 -23.51 22.61 8.62
CA CYS A 1018 -23.84 21.30 9.19
C CYS A 1018 -22.93 20.17 8.70
N LEU A 1019 -22.86 19.07 9.45
CA LEU A 1019 -22.35 17.81 8.92
C LEU A 1019 -23.28 17.29 7.82
N ASN A 1020 -22.73 16.91 6.67
CA ASN A 1020 -23.50 16.37 5.56
C ASN A 1020 -23.85 14.88 5.80
N LEU A 1021 -24.84 14.64 6.67
CA LEU A 1021 -25.23 13.30 7.10
C LEU A 1021 -26.31 12.70 6.18
N VAL A 1022 -25.95 11.63 5.48
CA VAL A 1022 -26.80 10.93 4.51
C VAL A 1022 -28.00 10.29 5.22
N GLY A 1023 -29.22 10.68 4.84
CA GLY A 1023 -30.47 10.16 5.39
C GLY A 1023 -30.72 10.48 6.87
N ALA A 1024 -30.04 11.49 7.44
CA ALA A 1024 -30.24 11.89 8.83
C ALA A 1024 -31.46 12.80 9.03
N ASP A 1025 -32.07 12.64 10.20
CA ASP A 1025 -33.19 13.39 10.77
C ASP A 1025 -32.78 14.77 11.31
N GLY A 1026 -31.52 14.95 11.71
CA GLY A 1026 -30.90 16.24 12.07
C GLY A 1026 -29.38 16.20 11.96
N ALA A 1027 -28.71 17.34 12.08
CA ALA A 1027 -27.25 17.38 12.16
C ALA A 1027 -26.69 18.58 12.93
N PRO A 1028 -25.63 18.39 13.74
CA PRO A 1028 -24.92 19.49 14.40
C PRO A 1028 -24.28 20.42 13.36
N ALA A 1029 -24.28 21.72 13.66
CA ALA A 1029 -23.83 22.76 12.74
C ALA A 1029 -23.05 23.90 13.41
N ARG A 1030 -21.99 24.32 12.71
CA ARG A 1030 -21.26 25.53 13.05
C ARG A 1030 -21.87 26.71 12.31
N VAL A 1031 -22.48 27.63 13.03
CA VAL A 1031 -23.22 28.77 12.47
C VAL A 1031 -22.43 30.04 12.71
N VAL A 1032 -22.16 30.79 11.63
CA VAL A 1032 -21.33 32.00 11.67
C VAL A 1032 -22.08 33.16 11.04
N LEU A 1033 -22.08 34.31 11.72
CA LEU A 1033 -22.62 35.58 11.25
C LEU A 1033 -21.49 36.57 10.94
N TRP A 1034 -21.65 37.42 9.93
CA TRP A 1034 -20.74 38.55 9.71
C TRP A 1034 -21.38 39.85 9.19
N LYS A 1035 -20.69 40.95 9.44
CA LYS A 1035 -20.92 42.32 8.94
C LYS A 1035 -19.58 42.93 8.53
#